data_AF-A0A0K0X2R3-F1
#
_entry.id   AF-A0A0K0X2R3-F1
#
_cell.length_a   1.000
_cell.length_b   1.000
_cell.length_c   1.000
_cell.angle_alpha   90.00
_cell.angle_beta   90.00
_cell.angle_gamma   90.00
#
_symmetry.space_group_name_H-M   'P 1'
#
loop_
_entity.id
_entity.type
_entity.pdbx_description
1 polymer ?
#
loop_
_entity_poly.entity_id
_entity_poly.type
_entity_poly.pdbx_seq_one_letter_code
_entity_poly.pdbx_strand_id
1 'polypeptide(L)'
;MAVVDDLGHPDGPADMDGPPQSGDFGRQPPQDMAAEQAVLGGMLLSKDAIADVLERLRPGDFYRPAHQSIYDAVLDLYGRGEPADAVTVAAELDRRGLLRRIGGAPYLHTLISTVPTAANAGFYAGIVAEKALLRRLVEAGTRVVQYGYAGADGADVADIVDRAQAEIYDVTERRASEDFVPLEDLLQPTMDEIDAIASQGGIARGVPTGFTELDEITNGLHAGQMIIIAARPGVGKALALDTLLPTPSGWTTMGDVAVGDHLLGPDGQPTRVVAGTDVMLGRPCYVVEFSDGTAIVADAQHQWPTEHGVRTTATLRPGMHTTVSASGGRGGTALLAPTVQVTGVRRRPSVPVRCVEVDNPEHLYLAGPGMVPTHNSTLGLDFMRSCSIKHRMASVIFSLEMSKSEIVMRLLSAEAKIKLGDMRSGRMTDDDWTRLARRMSEISEAPLYIDDSPNLTMMEIRAKARRLAQKSDLRLIVVDYMQLMTSGKKYESRQQEVSDFSRSLKLMAKELDVPVVAISQLNRGPEQRTDKRPQVSDLRESGCMTANTRILRADNGAEVTFGELMATGERPLVWSLDEHKRLVARPMTNVFPSGRKEVFTLRMASGREVEATANHPFLTLDGWVPLGELKPGDRLATPRLVPEPVETQRMHDSEVVMLAHMIGDGSCVKRQPIRDASIDEGNLVAVEISAAHFGVTPIRDEHTAARVTTLRLPAPHRLARGKRNPIAEWLDKLGLFGKRSYEKFVPAEVFALPNDQVALFLRHLWATDGSVRWDAKAGQGRLFYATTSRRLADDVVQLLLRVGVYARVKRAKKVGYRVCWHVLIFGRENQKRFLAHVGVPGARGAAAREVLANLDGITQNSDLDELHRLATNDVFWDEIAEITSIGEHDVYDGTVPGTHNFVAQGISAHNSLEQDADMVMLLHRPDAFDRDDPRGGEADIILGKHRNGPTANITVAHQLHFSRFTNMAR
;
A
#
# COMPACT_ATOMS: atom_id res chain seq x y z
N MET A 1 6.02 7.94 78.72
CA MET A 1 4.80 7.16 79.00
C MET A 1 4.01 7.01 77.71
N ALA A 2 2.98 6.16 77.66
CA ALA A 2 2.07 6.02 76.51
C ALA A 2 1.21 7.32 76.34
N VAL A 3 0.33 7.50 75.35
CA VAL A 3 -0.75 6.62 74.84
C VAL A 3 -0.98 6.84 73.33
N VAL A 4 -1.64 5.88 72.68
CA VAL A 4 -2.12 5.86 71.28
C VAL A 4 -3.66 5.85 71.33
N ASP A 5 -4.38 6.60 70.47
CA ASP A 5 -5.43 6.00 69.60
C ASP A 5 -6.20 6.93 68.62
N ASP A 6 -6.64 6.26 67.54
CA ASP A 6 -7.82 6.35 66.66
C ASP A 6 -8.58 7.64 66.20
N LEU A 7 -8.87 7.60 64.89
CA LEU A 7 -10.14 7.83 64.13
C LEU A 7 -11.15 8.94 64.49
N GLY A 8 -11.65 9.64 63.46
CA GLY A 8 -13.02 10.19 63.43
C GLY A 8 -13.28 11.41 62.51
N HIS A 9 -13.98 11.21 61.39
CA HIS A 9 -14.76 12.28 60.71
C HIS A 9 -16.16 12.40 61.33
N PRO A 10 -16.83 13.57 61.22
CA PRO A 10 -18.13 13.57 60.53
C PRO A 10 -18.45 14.83 59.69
N ASP A 11 -19.59 14.78 59.00
CA ASP A 11 -20.00 15.59 57.84
C ASP A 11 -20.67 16.96 58.12
N GLY A 12 -20.80 17.76 57.04
CA GLY A 12 -21.69 18.92 56.89
C GLY A 12 -21.93 19.23 55.40
N PRO A 13 -23.17 19.42 54.88
CA PRO A 13 -23.44 19.17 53.45
C PRO A 13 -23.77 20.39 52.55
N ALA A 14 -23.55 20.16 51.24
CA ALA A 14 -24.31 20.60 50.05
C ALA A 14 -24.40 22.09 49.62
N ASP A 15 -23.93 22.30 48.39
CA ASP A 15 -24.49 23.10 47.27
C ASP A 15 -24.75 24.62 47.39
N MET A 16 -24.05 25.42 46.57
CA MET A 16 -24.54 25.79 45.21
C MET A 16 -23.48 26.52 44.38
N ASP A 17 -23.64 26.49 43.05
CA ASP A 17 -22.64 26.84 42.03
C ASP A 17 -22.03 28.25 42.02
N GLY A 18 -20.77 28.30 41.56
CA GLY A 18 -20.12 29.50 41.03
C GLY A 18 -18.76 29.16 40.38
N PRO A 19 -18.65 29.05 39.04
CA PRO A 19 -17.38 28.70 38.40
C PRO A 19 -16.33 29.82 38.56
N PRO A 20 -15.03 29.47 38.69
CA PRO A 20 -13.97 30.44 38.92
C PRO A 20 -13.78 31.38 37.71
N GLN A 21 -13.46 32.64 38.01
CA GLN A 21 -13.33 33.70 36.99
C GLN A 21 -12.20 33.39 36.00
N SER A 22 -12.51 33.41 34.70
CA SER A 22 -11.53 33.29 33.63
C SER A 22 -10.67 34.55 33.53
N GLY A 23 -9.36 34.37 33.45
CA GLY A 23 -8.40 35.47 33.30
C GLY A 23 -8.51 36.16 31.95
N ASP A 24 -8.46 37.50 31.96
CA ASP A 24 -8.58 38.34 30.77
C ASP A 24 -7.37 38.19 29.82
N PHE A 25 -7.64 37.81 28.57
CA PHE A 25 -6.65 37.66 27.50
C PHE A 25 -6.34 38.99 26.75
N GLY A 26 -6.62 40.15 27.36
CA GLY A 26 -6.44 41.50 26.81
C GLY A 26 -4.99 41.97 26.52
N ARG A 27 -4.15 41.15 25.89
CA ARG A 27 -2.83 41.54 25.36
C ARG A 27 -2.86 41.72 23.85
N GLN A 28 -2.40 42.87 23.37
CA GLN A 28 -2.24 43.13 21.94
C GLN A 28 -1.16 42.20 21.34
N PRO A 29 -1.39 41.59 20.14
CA PRO A 29 -0.40 40.72 19.51
C PRO A 29 0.94 41.44 19.23
N PRO A 30 2.07 40.70 19.19
CA PRO A 30 3.37 41.25 18.82
C PRO A 30 3.36 41.92 17.43
N GLN A 31 3.78 43.19 17.41
CA GLN A 31 3.78 44.09 16.27
C GLN A 31 4.85 45.18 16.48
N ASP A 32 5.34 45.82 15.42
CA ASP A 32 6.02 47.12 15.49
C ASP A 32 5.60 47.97 14.30
N MET A 33 4.73 48.94 14.56
CA MET A 33 4.16 49.74 13.48
C MET A 33 5.16 50.72 12.87
N ALA A 34 6.16 51.17 13.62
CA ALA A 34 7.18 52.08 13.12
C ALA A 34 8.17 51.32 12.22
N ALA A 35 8.55 50.10 12.60
CA ALA A 35 9.37 49.23 11.77
C ALA A 35 8.66 48.85 10.46
N GLU A 36 7.37 48.48 10.49
CA GLU A 36 6.61 48.19 9.26
C GLU A 36 6.52 49.40 8.32
N GLN A 37 6.28 50.60 8.87
CA GLN A 37 6.25 51.83 8.07
C GLN A 37 7.62 52.16 7.50
N ALA A 38 8.70 51.92 8.26
CA ALA A 38 10.07 52.18 7.84
C ALA A 38 10.57 51.19 6.76
N VAL A 39 10.14 49.93 6.81
CA VAL A 39 10.37 48.93 5.75
C VAL A 39 9.74 49.41 4.45
N LEU A 40 8.43 49.66 4.44
CA LEU A 40 7.71 50.01 3.21
C LEU A 40 8.17 51.35 2.63
N GLY A 41 8.43 52.36 3.47
CA GLY A 41 9.00 53.63 3.01
C GLY A 41 10.39 53.48 2.38
N GLY A 42 11.21 52.53 2.89
CA GLY A 42 12.55 52.27 2.37
C GLY A 42 12.50 51.59 0.99
N MET A 43 11.61 50.62 0.84
CA MET A 43 11.32 49.96 -0.45
C MET A 43 10.80 50.94 -1.51
N LEU A 44 9.92 51.87 -1.11
CA LEU A 44 9.41 52.95 -1.99
C LEU A 44 10.46 54.02 -2.33
N LEU A 45 11.64 54.00 -1.69
CA LEU A 45 12.74 54.95 -1.88
C LEU A 45 13.95 54.37 -2.63
N SER A 46 14.21 53.05 -2.55
CA SER A 46 15.32 52.41 -3.24
C SER A 46 14.99 50.99 -3.68
N LYS A 47 15.43 50.63 -4.90
CA LYS A 47 15.35 49.26 -5.42
C LYS A 47 16.17 48.28 -4.57
N ASP A 48 17.32 48.70 -4.06
CA ASP A 48 18.22 47.83 -3.29
C ASP A 48 17.58 47.44 -1.94
N ALA A 49 16.82 48.37 -1.35
CA ALA A 49 16.02 48.12 -0.16
C ALA A 49 14.87 47.12 -0.39
N ILE A 50 14.44 46.88 -1.63
CA ILE A 50 13.46 45.83 -1.93
C ILE A 50 14.12 44.44 -1.80
N ALA A 51 15.34 44.27 -2.32
CA ALA A 51 16.09 43.02 -2.20
C ALA A 51 16.44 42.70 -0.73
N ASP A 52 16.98 43.68 0.00
CA ASP A 52 17.30 43.56 1.44
C ASP A 52 16.09 43.15 2.31
N VAL A 53 14.88 43.50 1.90
CA VAL A 53 13.66 43.16 2.64
C VAL A 53 13.09 41.80 2.18
N LEU A 54 13.15 41.50 0.88
CA LEU A 54 12.65 40.24 0.31
C LEU A 54 13.32 39.00 0.90
N GLU A 55 14.62 39.05 1.19
CA GLU A 55 15.35 37.98 1.91
C GLU A 55 14.82 37.72 3.35
N ARG A 56 14.09 38.68 3.93
CA ARG A 56 13.79 38.75 5.36
C ARG A 56 12.30 38.67 5.70
N LEU A 57 11.40 39.07 4.80
CA LEU A 57 9.96 39.19 5.06
C LEU A 57 9.07 38.56 3.99
N ARG A 58 7.95 38.01 4.43
CA ARG A 58 6.83 37.54 3.60
C ARG A 58 5.61 38.46 3.80
N PRO A 59 4.65 38.48 2.86
CA PRO A 59 3.45 39.31 2.98
C PRO A 59 2.70 39.17 4.32
N GLY A 60 2.59 37.94 4.85
CA GLY A 60 1.92 37.66 6.12
C GLY A 60 2.71 38.01 7.40
N ASP A 61 3.97 38.47 7.28
CA ASP A 61 4.74 38.90 8.45
C ASP A 61 4.33 40.30 8.94
N PHE A 62 3.75 41.14 8.07
CA PHE A 62 3.15 42.43 8.46
C PHE A 62 1.88 42.22 9.32
N TYR A 63 1.77 42.95 10.43
CA TYR A 63 0.57 42.94 11.29
C TYR A 63 -0.62 43.65 10.64
N ARG A 64 -0.40 44.74 9.89
CA ARG A 64 -1.49 45.43 9.17
C ARG A 64 -1.73 44.82 7.79
N PRO A 65 -2.97 44.37 7.46
CA PRO A 65 -3.33 43.95 6.11
C PRO A 65 -3.14 45.04 5.04
N ALA A 66 -3.20 46.32 5.44
CA ALA A 66 -2.88 47.45 4.57
C ALA A 66 -1.39 47.50 4.20
N HIS A 67 -0.49 47.12 5.12
CA HIS A 67 0.94 47.07 4.87
C HIS A 67 1.32 45.84 4.03
N GLN A 68 0.72 44.68 4.33
CA GLN A 68 0.77 43.50 3.46
C GLN A 68 0.36 43.85 2.01
N SER A 69 -0.79 44.51 1.83
CA SER A 69 -1.28 44.89 0.49
C SER A 69 -0.30 45.78 -0.29
N ILE A 70 0.42 46.67 0.41
CA ILE A 70 1.46 47.53 -0.19
C ILE A 70 2.70 46.70 -0.54
N TYR A 71 3.12 45.79 0.34
CA TYR A 71 4.23 44.87 0.11
C TYR A 71 4.00 44.01 -1.13
N ASP A 72 2.83 43.39 -1.24
CA ASP A 72 2.42 42.59 -2.41
C ASP A 72 2.50 43.42 -3.71
N ALA A 73 1.98 44.65 -3.70
CA ALA A 73 2.03 45.53 -4.87
C ALA A 73 3.46 45.98 -5.24
N VAL A 74 4.35 46.17 -4.25
CA VAL A 74 5.77 46.48 -4.47
C VAL A 74 6.51 45.27 -5.07
N LEU A 75 6.30 44.07 -4.54
CA LEU A 75 6.92 42.84 -5.06
C LEU A 75 6.44 42.51 -6.47
N ASP A 76 5.14 42.66 -6.76
CA ASP A 76 4.61 42.41 -8.11
C ASP A 76 5.11 43.41 -9.17
N LEU A 77 5.41 44.66 -8.79
CA LEU A 77 6.07 45.62 -9.69
C LEU A 77 7.55 45.24 -9.88
N TYR A 78 8.26 44.95 -8.79
CA TYR A 78 9.67 44.56 -8.81
C TYR A 78 9.91 43.28 -9.65
N GLY A 79 9.06 42.26 -9.51
CA GLY A 79 9.12 41.01 -10.28
C GLY A 79 8.81 41.18 -11.78
N ARG A 80 8.09 42.25 -12.15
CA ARG A 80 7.91 42.66 -13.57
C ARG A 80 9.07 43.53 -14.09
N GLY A 81 10.04 43.88 -13.24
CA GLY A 81 11.10 44.85 -13.56
C GLY A 81 10.61 46.31 -13.61
N GLU A 82 9.38 46.58 -13.19
CA GLU A 82 8.82 47.94 -13.10
C GLU A 82 9.36 48.65 -11.83
N PRO A 83 9.61 49.98 -11.85
CA PRO A 83 9.99 50.71 -10.66
C PRO A 83 8.82 50.73 -9.66
N ALA A 84 9.09 50.43 -8.38
CA ALA A 84 8.08 50.37 -7.32
C ALA A 84 8.13 51.62 -6.42
N ASP A 85 7.75 52.77 -6.98
CA ASP A 85 7.64 54.05 -6.26
C ASP A 85 6.20 54.35 -5.83
N ALA A 86 5.98 55.44 -5.08
CA ALA A 86 4.65 55.78 -4.57
C ALA A 86 3.60 56.07 -5.66
N VAL A 87 4.00 56.38 -6.90
CA VAL A 87 3.07 56.61 -8.03
C VAL A 87 2.71 55.29 -8.70
N THR A 88 3.69 54.43 -9.00
CA THR A 88 3.43 53.12 -9.62
C THR A 88 2.69 52.17 -8.66
N VAL A 89 3.09 52.15 -7.38
CA VAL A 89 2.40 51.37 -6.33
C VAL A 89 0.99 51.89 -6.09
N ALA A 90 0.74 53.21 -6.15
CA ALA A 90 -0.62 53.74 -6.10
C ALA A 90 -1.47 53.26 -7.29
N ALA A 91 -0.92 53.28 -8.51
CA ALA A 91 -1.63 52.84 -9.71
C ALA A 91 -1.94 51.33 -9.71
N GLU A 92 -1.01 50.49 -9.24
CA GLU A 92 -1.22 49.06 -9.08
C GLU A 92 -2.25 48.75 -7.97
N LEU A 93 -2.22 49.48 -6.85
CA LEU A 93 -3.22 49.34 -5.79
C LEU A 93 -4.62 49.82 -6.19
N ASP A 94 -4.73 50.83 -7.07
CA ASP A 94 -6.04 51.28 -7.59
C ASP A 94 -6.60 50.30 -8.62
N ARG A 95 -5.74 49.76 -9.50
CA ARG A 95 -6.04 48.64 -10.40
C ARG A 95 -6.59 47.41 -9.66
N ARG A 96 -6.12 47.15 -8.44
CA ARG A 96 -6.61 46.08 -7.54
C ARG A 96 -7.84 46.48 -6.70
N GLY A 97 -8.29 47.74 -6.75
CA GLY A 97 -9.36 48.26 -5.89
C GLY A 97 -8.98 48.40 -4.40
N LEU A 98 -7.69 48.28 -4.08
CA LEU A 98 -7.16 48.28 -2.71
C LEU A 98 -6.69 49.67 -2.24
N LEU A 99 -6.41 50.61 -3.16
CA LEU A 99 -5.86 51.94 -2.82
C LEU A 99 -6.66 52.67 -1.73
N ARG A 100 -8.01 52.60 -1.76
CA ARG A 100 -8.85 53.20 -0.71
C ARG A 100 -8.75 52.51 0.65
N ARG A 101 -8.45 51.21 0.68
CA ARG A 101 -8.32 50.41 1.92
C ARG A 101 -6.99 50.68 2.65
N ILE A 102 -5.94 51.07 1.93
CA ILE A 102 -4.63 51.39 2.52
C ILE A 102 -4.51 52.83 3.07
N GLY A 103 -5.54 53.66 2.90
CA GLY A 103 -5.50 55.10 3.24
C GLY A 103 -5.26 56.05 2.04
N GLY A 104 -5.26 55.52 0.82
CA GLY A 104 -5.06 56.31 -0.40
C GLY A 104 -3.60 56.65 -0.70
N ALA A 105 -3.36 57.24 -1.88
CA ALA A 105 -2.02 57.65 -2.33
C ALA A 105 -1.24 58.54 -1.33
N PRO A 106 -1.88 59.47 -0.56
CA PRO A 106 -1.17 60.23 0.47
C PRO A 106 -0.48 59.36 1.53
N TYR A 107 -1.00 58.16 1.84
CA TYR A 107 -0.37 57.27 2.81
C TYR A 107 1.00 56.76 2.35
N LEU A 108 1.17 56.50 1.04
CA LEU A 108 2.47 56.08 0.48
C LEU A 108 3.54 57.18 0.62
N HIS A 109 3.15 58.45 0.45
CA HIS A 109 4.04 59.58 0.71
C HIS A 109 4.35 59.75 2.21
N THR A 110 3.39 59.44 3.10
CA THR A 110 3.65 59.37 4.55
C THR A 110 4.68 58.28 4.87
N LEU A 111 4.57 57.08 4.29
CA LEU A 111 5.56 55.99 4.50
C LEU A 111 6.98 56.43 4.10
N ILE A 112 7.14 57.04 2.93
CA ILE A 112 8.40 57.64 2.49
C ILE A 112 8.90 58.68 3.49
N SER A 113 8.02 59.54 4.00
CA SER A 113 8.37 60.61 4.95
C SER A 113 8.73 60.11 6.36
N THR A 114 8.35 58.88 6.72
CA THR A 114 8.68 58.25 8.01
C THR A 114 10.10 57.68 8.03
N VAL A 115 10.75 57.49 6.88
CA VAL A 115 12.05 56.80 6.77
C VAL A 115 13.24 57.75 6.89
N PRO A 116 14.16 57.55 7.86
CA PRO A 116 15.37 58.36 7.95
C PRO A 116 16.36 58.08 6.80
N THR A 117 16.49 56.81 6.38
CA THR A 117 17.39 56.35 5.31
C THR A 117 16.92 54.98 4.79
N ALA A 118 16.81 54.84 3.46
CA ALA A 118 16.39 53.57 2.82
C ALA A 118 17.37 52.40 3.09
N ALA A 119 18.67 52.69 3.25
CA ALA A 119 19.71 51.70 3.54
C ALA A 119 19.51 50.92 4.87
N ASN A 120 18.62 51.40 5.76
CA ASN A 120 18.29 50.71 7.01
C ASN A 120 17.07 49.77 6.88
N ALA A 121 16.45 49.64 5.69
CA ALA A 121 15.24 48.83 5.49
C ALA A 121 15.43 47.37 5.94
N GLY A 122 16.57 46.74 5.62
CA GLY A 122 16.89 45.37 6.05
C GLY A 122 17.00 45.20 7.57
N PHE A 123 17.38 46.25 8.31
CA PHE A 123 17.38 46.24 9.79
C PHE A 123 15.96 46.30 10.35
N TYR A 124 15.12 47.22 9.84
CA TYR A 124 13.71 47.28 10.25
C TYR A 124 12.93 46.01 9.86
N ALA A 125 13.28 45.37 8.74
CA ALA A 125 12.73 44.08 8.34
C ALA A 125 13.04 42.96 9.36
N GLY A 126 14.23 42.97 9.96
CA GLY A 126 14.57 42.07 11.07
C GLY A 126 13.65 42.24 12.28
N ILE A 127 13.27 43.48 12.62
CA ILE A 127 12.34 43.76 13.73
C ILE A 127 10.94 43.24 13.39
N VAL A 128 10.44 43.49 12.18
CA VAL A 128 9.12 42.98 11.74
C VAL A 128 9.09 41.45 11.75
N ALA A 129 10.16 40.80 11.27
CA ALA A 129 10.28 39.34 11.25
C ALA A 129 10.28 38.74 12.67
N GLU A 130 10.95 39.40 13.63
CA GLU A 130 10.92 39.00 15.05
C GLU A 130 9.49 39.08 15.62
N LYS A 131 8.76 40.17 15.35
CA LYS A 131 7.38 40.32 15.84
C LYS A 131 6.43 39.34 15.15
N ALA A 132 6.64 39.03 13.87
CA ALA A 132 5.87 38.03 13.15
C ALA A 132 6.09 36.61 13.69
N LEU A 133 7.33 36.26 14.05
CA LEU A 133 7.66 34.99 14.72
C LEU A 133 6.98 34.89 16.10
N LEU A 134 7.08 35.94 16.91
CA LEU A 134 6.42 36.00 18.23
C LEU A 134 4.88 35.93 18.11
N ARG A 135 4.30 36.53 17.06
CA ARG A 135 2.86 36.46 16.77
C ARG A 135 2.43 35.05 16.38
N ARG A 136 3.17 34.39 15.47
CA ARG A 136 2.95 32.98 15.11
C ARG A 136 3.05 32.03 16.31
N LEU A 137 3.98 32.28 17.25
CA LEU A 137 4.11 31.51 18.49
C LEU A 137 2.87 31.65 19.40
N VAL A 138 2.28 32.85 19.50
CA VAL A 138 1.03 33.08 20.24
C VAL A 138 -0.16 32.40 19.57
N GLU A 139 -0.25 32.43 18.24
CA GLU A 139 -1.29 31.73 17.47
C GLU A 139 -1.21 30.21 17.63
N ALA A 140 -0.02 29.61 17.46
CA ALA A 140 0.18 28.18 17.68
C ALA A 140 -0.11 27.76 19.12
N GLY A 141 0.37 28.53 20.11
CA GLY A 141 0.05 28.30 21.52
C GLY A 141 -1.45 28.34 21.81
N THR A 142 -2.20 29.22 21.13
CA THR A 142 -3.66 29.28 21.22
C THR A 142 -4.33 28.03 20.64
N ARG A 143 -3.85 27.52 19.49
CA ARG A 143 -4.34 26.25 18.90
C ARG A 143 -4.02 25.04 19.77
N VAL A 144 -2.84 24.97 20.37
CA VAL A 144 -2.45 23.91 21.33
C VAL A 144 -3.40 23.88 22.52
N VAL A 145 -3.79 25.05 23.07
CA VAL A 145 -4.80 25.15 24.13
C VAL A 145 -6.17 24.68 23.63
N GLN A 146 -6.58 25.06 22.42
CA GLN A 146 -7.84 24.59 21.82
C GLN A 146 -7.88 23.07 21.61
N TYR A 147 -6.77 22.45 21.17
CA TYR A 147 -6.66 20.99 21.05
C TYR A 147 -6.77 20.29 22.41
N GLY A 148 -6.19 20.88 23.47
CA GLY A 148 -6.32 20.39 24.84
C GLY A 148 -7.77 20.36 25.35
N TYR A 149 -8.58 21.37 25.00
CA TYR A 149 -10.01 21.38 25.33
C TYR A 149 -10.82 20.42 24.44
N ALA A 150 -10.58 20.39 23.13
CA ALA A 150 -11.27 19.49 22.20
C ALA A 150 -11.00 18.00 22.48
N GLY A 151 -9.90 17.67 23.16
CA GLY A 151 -9.59 16.32 23.61
C GLY A 151 -10.51 15.76 24.69
N ALA A 152 -11.22 16.62 25.43
CA ALA A 152 -12.16 16.17 26.47
C ALA A 152 -13.35 15.36 25.91
N ASP A 153 -13.69 15.57 24.63
CA ASP A 153 -14.83 14.93 23.95
C ASP A 153 -14.47 13.58 23.27
N GLY A 154 -13.34 12.96 23.64
CA GLY A 154 -13.03 11.56 23.30
C GLY A 154 -12.14 11.33 22.07
N ALA A 155 -11.34 12.32 21.66
CA ALA A 155 -10.25 12.10 20.70
C ALA A 155 -9.04 11.44 21.36
N ASP A 156 -8.18 10.78 20.57
CA ASP A 156 -6.97 10.12 21.10
C ASP A 156 -5.94 11.16 21.59
N VAL A 157 -5.42 10.94 22.79
CA VAL A 157 -4.41 11.78 23.44
C VAL A 157 -3.10 11.82 22.62
N ALA A 158 -2.75 10.74 21.92
CA ALA A 158 -1.60 10.72 21.03
C ALA A 158 -1.77 11.71 19.86
N ASP A 159 -2.90 11.62 19.14
CA ASP A 159 -3.25 12.51 18.02
C ASP A 159 -3.24 14.00 18.42
N ILE A 160 -3.68 14.31 19.65
CA ILE A 160 -3.68 15.66 20.22
C ILE A 160 -2.26 16.15 20.48
N VAL A 161 -1.41 15.31 21.08
CA VAL A 161 -0.01 15.62 21.36
C VAL A 161 0.79 15.79 20.05
N ASP A 162 0.55 14.96 19.04
CA ASP A 162 1.21 15.06 17.73
C ASP A 162 0.82 16.36 17.01
N ARG A 163 -0.47 16.72 16.99
CA ARG A 163 -0.93 18.01 16.43
C ARG A 163 -0.34 19.20 17.18
N ALA A 164 -0.24 19.13 18.51
CA ALA A 164 0.37 20.17 19.32
C ALA A 164 1.88 20.31 19.06
N GLN A 165 2.60 19.20 18.86
CA GLN A 165 4.02 19.23 18.46
C GLN A 165 4.20 19.80 17.06
N ALA A 166 3.33 19.44 16.10
CA ALA A 166 3.37 19.96 14.73
C ALA A 166 3.16 21.48 14.67
N GLU A 167 2.15 22.02 15.35
CA GLU A 167 1.89 23.48 15.42
C GLU A 167 3.09 24.25 16.00
N ILE A 168 3.70 23.75 17.08
CA ILE A 168 4.88 24.40 17.70
C ILE A 168 6.10 24.33 16.76
N TYR A 169 6.27 23.23 16.01
CA TYR A 169 7.37 23.05 15.06
C TYR A 169 7.23 23.95 13.82
N ASP A 170 6.01 24.11 13.29
CA ASP A 170 5.70 24.99 12.14
C ASP A 170 6.00 26.48 12.40
N VAL A 171 6.00 26.90 13.66
CA VAL A 171 6.47 28.25 14.05
C VAL A 171 7.99 28.41 13.88
N THR A 172 8.75 27.32 14.06
CA THR A 172 10.23 27.37 14.01
C THR A 172 10.81 27.24 12.60
N GLU A 173 10.10 26.61 11.66
CA GLU A 173 10.57 26.52 10.28
C GLU A 173 10.33 27.80 9.47
N ARG A 174 11.42 28.38 8.95
CA ARG A 174 11.35 29.17 7.72
C ARG A 174 11.11 28.21 6.55
N ARG A 175 9.86 27.78 6.32
CA ARG A 175 9.49 26.92 5.18
C ARG A 175 10.04 27.49 3.87
N ALA A 176 11.09 26.90 3.31
CA ALA A 176 11.66 27.26 2.02
C ALA A 176 10.81 26.63 0.90
N SER A 177 9.60 27.16 0.72
CA SER A 177 8.63 26.70 -0.27
C SER A 177 8.84 27.42 -1.61
N GLU A 178 9.85 26.99 -2.35
CA GLU A 178 9.99 27.29 -3.78
C GLU A 178 9.49 26.08 -4.56
N ASP A 179 8.18 26.03 -4.83
CA ASP A 179 7.53 24.89 -5.50
C ASP A 179 8.01 24.69 -6.96
N PHE A 180 8.70 25.69 -7.54
CA PHE A 180 9.29 25.64 -8.87
C PHE A 180 10.62 26.41 -8.89
N VAL A 181 11.73 25.69 -9.12
CA VAL A 181 13.05 26.29 -9.40
C VAL A 181 13.28 26.28 -10.92
N PRO A 182 13.74 27.38 -11.54
CA PRO A 182 14.11 27.41 -12.96
C PRO A 182 15.19 26.38 -13.30
N LEU A 183 15.10 25.77 -14.49
CA LEU A 183 16.08 24.76 -14.91
C LEU A 183 17.50 25.35 -15.05
N GLU A 184 17.62 26.64 -15.39
CA GLU A 184 18.91 27.32 -15.49
C GLU A 184 19.65 27.42 -14.13
N ASP A 185 18.93 27.67 -13.05
CA ASP A 185 19.48 27.70 -11.68
C ASP A 185 19.88 26.30 -11.17
N LEU A 186 19.26 25.24 -11.70
CA LEU A 186 19.63 23.85 -11.40
C LEU A 186 20.79 23.34 -12.28
N LEU A 187 20.96 23.89 -13.50
CA LEU A 187 21.96 23.42 -14.46
C LEU A 187 23.39 23.69 -13.99
N GLN A 188 23.70 24.88 -13.46
CA GLN A 188 25.07 25.17 -13.03
C GLN A 188 25.51 24.29 -11.83
N PRO A 189 24.74 24.15 -10.74
CA PRO A 189 25.06 23.18 -9.69
C PRO A 189 25.19 21.75 -10.21
N THR A 190 24.29 21.30 -11.11
CA THR A 190 24.37 19.94 -11.68
C THR A 190 25.66 19.73 -12.49
N MET A 191 26.15 20.75 -13.21
CA MET A 191 27.41 20.69 -13.94
C MET A 191 28.62 20.71 -12.99
N ASP A 192 28.61 21.57 -11.97
CA ASP A 192 29.66 21.61 -10.93
C ASP A 192 29.77 20.26 -10.20
N GLU A 193 28.65 19.57 -9.99
CA GLU A 193 28.60 18.22 -9.43
C GLU A 193 29.14 17.13 -10.38
N ILE A 194 28.86 17.23 -11.68
CA ILE A 194 29.40 16.31 -12.70
C ILE A 194 30.93 16.48 -12.82
N ASP A 195 31.42 17.72 -12.84
CA ASP A 195 32.86 18.02 -12.87
C ASP A 195 33.55 17.59 -11.56
N ALA A 196 32.89 17.72 -10.41
CA ALA A 196 33.38 17.17 -9.15
C ALA A 196 33.55 15.64 -9.22
N ILE A 197 32.56 14.90 -9.74
CA ILE A 197 32.62 13.44 -9.92
C ILE A 197 33.74 13.06 -10.90
N ALA A 198 33.89 13.79 -12.01
CA ALA A 198 34.94 13.55 -13.00
C ALA A 198 36.34 13.79 -12.41
N SER A 199 36.52 14.87 -11.63
CA SER A 199 37.82 15.23 -11.01
C SER A 199 38.30 14.22 -9.96
N GLN A 200 37.38 13.50 -9.32
CA GLN A 200 37.68 12.48 -8.30
C GLN A 200 37.80 11.06 -8.89
N GLY A 201 37.86 10.93 -10.22
CA GLY A 201 38.06 9.65 -10.89
C GLY A 201 36.82 8.74 -10.90
N GLY A 202 35.62 9.31 -10.73
CA GLY A 202 34.35 8.58 -10.81
C GLY A 202 33.96 7.76 -9.58
N ILE A 203 34.60 7.97 -8.43
CA ILE A 203 34.33 7.20 -7.20
C ILE A 203 33.29 7.89 -6.30
N ALA A 204 32.12 7.26 -6.19
CA ALA A 204 31.12 7.33 -5.11
C ALA A 204 30.93 8.68 -4.38
N ARG A 205 29.88 9.41 -4.79
CA ARG A 205 29.28 10.50 -4.00
C ARG A 205 28.21 9.99 -3.01
N GLY A 206 27.67 8.80 -3.24
CA GLY A 206 26.84 8.06 -2.28
C GLY A 206 27.68 7.38 -1.19
N VAL A 207 27.04 6.90 -0.12
CA VAL A 207 27.71 6.18 0.98
C VAL A 207 28.28 4.85 0.48
N PRO A 208 29.59 4.59 0.58
CA PRO A 208 30.18 3.35 0.09
C PRO A 208 29.72 2.13 0.88
N THR A 209 29.12 1.14 0.22
CA THR A 209 28.69 -0.13 0.84
C THR A 209 29.88 -0.94 1.34
N GLY A 210 31.05 -0.76 0.73
CA GLY A 210 32.27 -1.49 1.04
C GLY A 210 32.43 -2.79 0.24
N PHE A 211 31.52 -3.03 -0.70
CA PHE A 211 31.56 -4.15 -1.64
C PHE A 211 31.84 -3.59 -3.04
N THR A 212 33.03 -3.84 -3.58
CA THR A 212 33.55 -3.14 -4.77
C THR A 212 32.63 -3.30 -5.98
N GLU A 213 32.13 -4.51 -6.24
CA GLU A 213 31.20 -4.78 -7.35
C GLU A 213 29.82 -4.14 -7.14
N LEU A 214 29.36 -4.01 -5.88
CA LEU A 214 28.09 -3.34 -5.58
C LEU A 214 28.25 -1.81 -5.69
N ASP A 215 29.37 -1.26 -5.24
CA ASP A 215 29.71 0.15 -5.37
C ASP A 215 29.99 0.53 -6.85
N GLU A 216 30.60 -0.35 -7.65
CA GLU A 216 30.76 -0.23 -9.12
C GLU A 216 29.39 -0.16 -9.84
N ILE A 217 28.34 -0.79 -9.30
CA ILE A 217 26.98 -0.85 -9.91
C ILE A 217 26.04 0.25 -9.39
N THR A 218 26.20 0.67 -8.13
CA THR A 218 25.30 1.64 -7.46
C THR A 218 25.88 3.04 -7.37
N ASN A 219 27.21 3.19 -7.48
CA ASN A 219 27.96 4.41 -7.12
C ASN A 219 27.77 4.83 -5.64
N GLY A 220 27.58 3.85 -4.76
CA GLY A 220 27.22 4.01 -3.34
C GLY A 220 25.71 4.11 -3.11
N LEU A 221 25.31 4.22 -1.84
CA LEU A 221 23.92 4.47 -1.43
C LEU A 221 23.63 5.98 -1.44
N HIS A 222 22.64 6.43 -2.22
CA HIS A 222 22.41 7.86 -2.45
C HIS A 222 21.44 8.47 -1.46
N ALA A 223 21.56 9.78 -1.29
CA ALA A 223 20.63 10.62 -0.56
C ALA A 223 19.17 10.43 -1.07
N GLY A 224 18.20 10.53 -0.17
CA GLY A 224 16.79 10.35 -0.50
C GLY A 224 16.34 8.91 -0.83
N GLN A 225 17.23 7.90 -0.85
CA GLN A 225 16.90 6.52 -1.18
C GLN A 225 16.34 5.71 0.00
N MET A 226 15.35 4.86 -0.27
CA MET A 226 14.95 3.74 0.58
C MET A 226 15.45 2.44 -0.05
N ILE A 227 16.20 1.66 0.74
CA ILE A 227 16.81 0.39 0.37
C ILE A 227 16.23 -0.70 1.25
N ILE A 228 15.70 -1.79 0.67
CA ILE A 228 15.30 -2.98 1.43
C ILE A 228 16.38 -4.05 1.30
N ILE A 229 16.83 -4.61 2.43
CA ILE A 229 17.64 -5.83 2.49
C ILE A 229 16.73 -6.96 2.98
N ALA A 230 16.60 -8.04 2.22
CA ALA A 230 15.73 -9.16 2.54
C ALA A 230 16.49 -10.48 2.71
N ALA A 231 16.21 -11.23 3.78
CA ALA A 231 16.88 -12.49 4.09
C ALA A 231 15.94 -13.55 4.70
N ARG A 232 16.25 -14.83 4.44
CA ARG A 232 15.60 -15.98 5.10
C ARG A 232 16.08 -16.09 6.56
N PRO A 233 15.17 -16.14 7.55
CA PRO A 233 15.53 -16.40 8.94
C PRO A 233 16.33 -17.70 9.09
N GLY A 234 17.30 -17.71 10.01
CA GLY A 234 18.33 -18.75 10.07
C GLY A 234 17.82 -20.20 10.19
N VAL A 235 17.96 -20.98 9.12
CA VAL A 235 17.57 -22.40 9.05
C VAL A 235 18.37 -23.25 10.06
N GLY A 236 17.70 -23.80 11.08
CA GLY A 236 18.39 -24.60 12.10
C GLY A 236 17.62 -25.09 13.32
N LYS A 237 16.28 -25.17 13.32
CA LYS A 237 15.48 -25.44 14.53
C LYS A 237 14.93 -26.89 14.66
N ALA A 238 15.63 -27.93 14.19
CA ALA A 238 15.07 -29.30 14.16
C ALA A 238 15.29 -30.14 15.44
N LEU A 239 14.32 -31.02 15.74
CA LEU A 239 14.23 -31.90 16.91
C LEU A 239 14.07 -33.36 16.47
N ALA A 240 14.49 -34.31 17.30
CA ALA A 240 14.32 -35.73 16.98
C ALA A 240 12.84 -36.16 17.02
N LEU A 241 12.45 -37.13 16.19
CA LEU A 241 11.05 -37.56 16.04
C LEU A 241 10.44 -38.07 17.36
N ASP A 242 11.25 -38.65 18.24
CA ASP A 242 10.88 -39.12 19.58
C ASP A 242 10.67 -37.99 20.61
N THR A 243 10.87 -36.72 20.23
CA THR A 243 10.64 -35.57 21.12
C THR A 243 9.15 -35.38 21.37
N LEU A 244 8.74 -35.48 22.64
CA LEU A 244 7.38 -35.13 23.08
C LEU A 244 7.08 -33.65 22.86
N LEU A 245 5.86 -33.33 22.42
CA LEU A 245 5.35 -31.97 22.27
C LEU A 245 4.03 -31.86 23.05
N PRO A 246 3.85 -30.89 23.97
CA PRO A 246 2.62 -30.77 24.73
C PRO A 246 1.51 -30.20 23.86
N THR A 247 0.31 -30.74 24.04
CA THR A 247 -0.92 -30.34 23.36
C THR A 247 -1.96 -29.88 24.39
N PRO A 248 -3.03 -29.17 23.99
CA PRO A 248 -4.12 -28.81 24.90
C PRO A 248 -4.83 -30.00 25.59
N SER A 249 -4.60 -31.24 25.11
CA SER A 249 -5.23 -32.47 25.60
C SER A 249 -4.24 -33.51 26.16
N GLY A 250 -2.93 -33.22 26.17
CA GLY A 250 -1.90 -34.16 26.59
C GLY A 250 -0.56 -33.94 25.88
N TRP A 251 -0.06 -34.96 25.21
CA TRP A 251 1.23 -34.94 24.51
C TRP A 251 1.13 -35.69 23.16
N THR A 252 1.85 -35.19 22.16
CA THR A 252 2.14 -35.87 20.88
C THR A 252 3.67 -36.01 20.71
N THR A 253 4.16 -36.55 19.58
CA THR A 253 5.60 -36.58 19.24
C THR A 253 5.90 -35.74 18.00
N MET A 254 7.16 -35.34 17.83
CA MET A 254 7.66 -34.66 16.62
C MET A 254 7.56 -35.54 15.35
N GLY A 255 7.48 -36.87 15.51
CA GLY A 255 7.18 -37.80 14.43
C GLY A 255 5.70 -37.83 14.05
N ASP A 256 4.82 -37.90 15.04
CA ASP A 256 3.39 -38.11 14.85
C ASP A 256 2.61 -36.81 14.56
N VAL A 257 3.14 -35.64 14.94
CA VAL A 257 2.49 -34.34 14.75
C VAL A 257 2.26 -33.98 13.28
N ALA A 258 1.03 -33.59 12.97
CA ALA A 258 0.55 -33.25 11.63
C ALA A 258 0.16 -31.76 11.51
N VAL A 259 0.03 -31.29 10.26
CA VAL A 259 -0.53 -29.96 9.98
C VAL A 259 -2.02 -29.96 10.33
N GLY A 260 -2.45 -29.02 11.16
CA GLY A 260 -3.79 -28.96 11.76
C GLY A 260 -3.83 -29.36 13.24
N ASP A 261 -2.83 -30.06 13.76
CA ASP A 261 -2.72 -30.37 15.19
C ASP A 261 -2.50 -29.09 16.01
N HIS A 262 -2.81 -29.15 17.31
CA HIS A 262 -2.59 -28.04 18.23
C HIS A 262 -1.51 -28.42 19.25
N LEU A 263 -0.45 -27.62 19.30
CA LEU A 263 0.56 -27.63 20.35
C LEU A 263 0.24 -26.52 21.35
N LEU A 264 1.06 -26.39 22.40
CA LEU A 264 1.08 -25.19 23.23
C LEU A 264 2.16 -24.19 22.76
N GLY A 265 1.93 -22.90 23.00
CA GLY A 265 2.85 -21.78 22.84
C GLY A 265 3.55 -21.38 24.14
N PRO A 266 4.52 -20.43 24.08
CA PRO A 266 5.37 -19.98 25.21
C PRO A 266 4.58 -19.35 26.37
N ASP A 267 3.38 -18.87 26.07
CA ASP A 267 2.36 -18.31 26.97
C ASP A 267 1.44 -19.39 27.59
N GLY A 268 1.62 -20.66 27.22
CA GLY A 268 0.77 -21.78 27.58
C GLY A 268 -0.54 -21.88 26.78
N GLN A 269 -0.75 -21.05 25.75
CA GLN A 269 -1.97 -21.08 24.95
C GLN A 269 -1.90 -22.11 23.80
N PRO A 270 -3.02 -22.64 23.31
CA PRO A 270 -3.06 -23.46 22.10
C PRO A 270 -2.57 -22.69 20.87
N THR A 271 -1.72 -23.30 20.05
CA THR A 271 -1.30 -22.81 18.73
C THR A 271 -1.31 -23.96 17.72
N ARG A 272 -1.80 -23.71 16.51
CA ARG A 272 -2.00 -24.73 15.48
C ARG A 272 -0.73 -24.90 14.64
N VAL A 273 -0.38 -26.14 14.36
CA VAL A 273 0.68 -26.50 13.41
C VAL A 273 0.22 -26.18 11.99
N VAL A 274 0.92 -25.28 11.31
CA VAL A 274 0.60 -24.81 9.94
C VAL A 274 1.52 -25.41 8.88
N ALA A 275 2.73 -25.85 9.25
CA ALA A 275 3.62 -26.59 8.36
C ALA A 275 4.55 -27.53 9.13
N GLY A 276 5.14 -28.48 8.42
CA GLY A 276 6.18 -29.37 8.95
C GLY A 276 7.15 -29.80 7.85
N THR A 277 8.42 -29.95 8.19
CA THR A 277 9.44 -30.40 7.25
C THR A 277 9.33 -31.90 6.98
N ASP A 278 9.99 -32.36 5.93
CA ASP A 278 10.41 -33.76 5.81
C ASP A 278 11.38 -34.14 6.95
N VAL A 279 11.60 -35.45 7.08
CA VAL A 279 12.50 -36.05 8.06
C VAL A 279 13.95 -35.95 7.57
N MET A 280 14.74 -35.10 8.23
CA MET A 280 16.16 -34.92 7.97
C MET A 280 16.99 -36.02 8.63
N LEU A 281 17.92 -36.61 7.88
CA LEU A 281 18.85 -37.65 8.34
C LEU A 281 20.28 -37.10 8.45
N GLY A 282 21.18 -37.84 9.12
CA GLY A 282 22.62 -37.54 9.17
C GLY A 282 23.05 -36.35 10.05
N ARG A 283 22.12 -35.54 10.56
CA ARG A 283 22.45 -34.35 11.38
C ARG A 283 23.14 -34.74 12.70
N PRO A 284 24.23 -34.04 13.13
CA PRO A 284 24.85 -34.29 14.42
C PRO A 284 23.89 -33.98 15.58
N CYS A 285 23.48 -35.01 16.31
CA CYS A 285 22.47 -34.91 17.38
C CYS A 285 23.10 -34.93 18.79
N TYR A 286 22.40 -34.32 19.73
CA TYR A 286 22.78 -34.26 21.14
C TYR A 286 21.56 -34.56 22.02
N VAL A 287 21.78 -35.24 23.14
CA VAL A 287 20.84 -35.27 24.27
C VAL A 287 21.12 -34.04 25.13
N VAL A 288 20.10 -33.26 25.45
CA VAL A 288 20.12 -32.23 26.48
C VAL A 288 19.30 -32.75 27.66
N GLU A 289 19.89 -32.71 28.85
CA GLU A 289 19.28 -33.18 30.09
C GLU A 289 19.07 -31.96 31.01
N PHE A 290 17.96 -31.95 31.76
CA PHE A 290 17.49 -30.81 32.54
C PHE A 290 17.31 -31.15 34.04
N SER A 291 17.13 -30.12 34.88
CA SER A 291 17.11 -30.22 36.35
C SER A 291 15.84 -30.84 36.94
N ASP A 292 14.77 -30.90 36.15
CA ASP A 292 13.52 -31.62 36.42
C ASP A 292 13.61 -33.12 36.08
N GLY A 293 14.71 -33.57 35.48
CA GLY A 293 14.88 -34.93 34.97
C GLY A 293 14.47 -35.12 33.51
N THR A 294 14.01 -34.08 32.83
CA THR A 294 13.68 -34.11 31.40
C THR A 294 14.93 -34.34 30.55
N ALA A 295 14.79 -35.08 29.46
CA ALA A 295 15.80 -35.19 28.41
C ALA A 295 15.16 -34.96 27.03
N ILE A 296 15.71 -34.01 26.26
CA ILE A 296 15.27 -33.69 24.89
C ILE A 296 16.42 -33.98 23.92
N VAL A 297 16.09 -34.45 22.72
CA VAL A 297 17.07 -34.67 21.66
C VAL A 297 16.89 -33.65 20.55
N ALA A 298 17.94 -32.90 20.29
CA ALA A 298 17.97 -31.88 19.26
C ALA A 298 19.23 -32.01 18.40
N ASP A 299 19.20 -31.42 17.20
CA ASP A 299 20.42 -31.28 16.40
C ASP A 299 21.37 -30.22 16.98
N ALA A 300 22.60 -30.19 16.49
CA ALA A 300 23.66 -29.27 16.93
C ALA A 300 23.31 -27.77 16.83
N GLN A 301 22.39 -27.40 15.93
CA GLN A 301 22.02 -26.03 15.59
C GLN A 301 20.72 -25.57 16.26
N HIS A 302 19.85 -26.50 16.67
CA HIS A 302 18.64 -26.20 17.44
C HIS A 302 18.97 -25.31 18.63
N GLN A 303 18.06 -24.39 18.93
CA GLN A 303 18.33 -23.25 19.80
C GLN A 303 17.71 -23.47 21.19
N TRP A 304 18.15 -22.71 22.20
CA TRP A 304 17.72 -22.81 23.60
C TRP A 304 17.74 -21.41 24.23
N PRO A 305 16.64 -20.91 24.84
CA PRO A 305 16.54 -19.51 25.26
C PRO A 305 16.97 -19.42 26.72
N THR A 306 18.26 -19.15 26.95
CA THR A 306 18.79 -19.15 28.31
C THR A 306 18.73 -17.75 28.92
N GLU A 307 18.90 -17.67 30.24
CA GLU A 307 19.01 -16.40 31.00
C GLU A 307 20.18 -15.49 30.56
N HIS A 308 20.94 -15.92 29.55
CA HIS A 308 22.08 -15.22 28.95
C HIS A 308 21.87 -15.04 27.43
N GLY A 309 20.60 -15.05 26.98
CA GLY A 309 20.21 -15.04 25.58
C GLY A 309 20.37 -16.41 24.90
N VAL A 310 19.98 -16.49 23.62
CA VAL A 310 19.84 -17.79 22.95
C VAL A 310 21.19 -18.49 22.69
N ARG A 311 21.19 -19.82 22.79
CA ARG A 311 22.33 -20.74 22.60
C ARG A 311 21.92 -21.88 21.66
N THR A 312 22.83 -22.42 20.85
CA THR A 312 22.54 -23.68 20.14
C THR A 312 22.89 -24.90 20.98
N THR A 313 22.32 -26.07 20.70
CA THR A 313 22.54 -27.33 21.43
C THR A 313 24.02 -27.67 21.61
N ALA A 314 24.83 -27.50 20.55
CA ALA A 314 26.28 -27.74 20.62
C ALA A 314 27.06 -26.71 21.48
N THR A 315 26.43 -25.60 21.86
CA THR A 315 27.01 -24.54 22.71
C THR A 315 26.46 -24.51 24.13
N LEU A 316 25.47 -25.34 24.46
CA LEU A 316 24.96 -25.46 25.83
C LEU A 316 26.04 -25.92 26.83
N ARG A 317 25.81 -25.59 28.10
CA ARG A 317 26.73 -25.85 29.22
C ARG A 317 25.94 -26.36 30.44
N PRO A 318 26.14 -27.61 30.86
CA PRO A 318 25.63 -28.12 32.13
C PRO A 318 25.97 -27.20 33.31
N GLY A 319 24.99 -26.94 34.19
CA GLY A 319 25.13 -26.14 35.41
C GLY A 319 25.36 -24.63 35.21
N MET A 320 25.42 -24.15 33.96
CA MET A 320 25.70 -22.74 33.64
C MET A 320 24.58 -22.05 32.83
N HIS A 321 23.65 -22.82 32.27
CA HIS A 321 22.54 -22.27 31.48
C HIS A 321 21.19 -22.77 32.01
N THR A 322 20.32 -21.83 32.35
CA THR A 322 18.92 -22.04 32.73
C THR A 322 18.01 -21.52 31.62
N THR A 323 17.02 -22.32 31.22
CA THR A 323 16.04 -21.97 30.18
C THR A 323 14.91 -21.12 30.76
N VAL A 324 14.47 -20.11 30.02
CA VAL A 324 13.58 -19.06 30.51
C VAL A 324 12.20 -19.16 29.87
N SER A 325 11.16 -19.18 30.70
CA SER A 325 9.77 -19.01 30.26
C SER A 325 9.46 -17.52 30.06
N ALA A 326 8.73 -17.18 29.00
CA ALA A 326 8.38 -15.80 28.69
C ALA A 326 7.43 -15.21 29.76
N SER A 327 7.71 -13.99 30.22
CA SER A 327 6.97 -13.37 31.33
C SER A 327 5.58 -12.89 30.90
N GLY A 328 4.53 -13.63 31.30
CA GLY A 328 3.15 -13.36 30.87
C GLY A 328 2.51 -12.08 31.40
N GLY A 329 1.55 -11.57 30.62
CA GLY A 329 0.64 -10.49 31.04
C GLY A 329 -0.38 -10.95 32.10
N ARG A 330 -1.02 -9.98 32.78
CA ARG A 330 -1.97 -10.26 33.88
C ARG A 330 -3.30 -10.82 33.38
N GLY A 331 -3.60 -12.09 33.69
CA GLY A 331 -5.00 -12.57 33.75
C GLY A 331 -5.23 -14.04 33.41
N GLY A 332 -5.04 -14.94 34.38
CA GLY A 332 -5.48 -16.34 34.25
C GLY A 332 -4.68 -17.32 35.11
N THR A 333 -5.35 -18.24 35.79
CA THR A 333 -4.71 -19.32 36.55
C THR A 333 -4.48 -20.55 35.66
N ALA A 334 -3.39 -20.55 34.91
CA ALA A 334 -2.84 -21.72 34.22
C ALA A 334 -1.41 -21.99 34.73
N LEU A 335 -0.87 -23.20 34.51
CA LEU A 335 0.44 -23.57 35.06
C LEU A 335 1.57 -22.81 34.38
N LEU A 336 2.25 -21.95 35.15
CA LEU A 336 3.52 -21.35 34.76
C LEU A 336 4.56 -22.46 34.55
N ALA A 337 5.17 -22.49 33.37
CA ALA A 337 6.25 -23.42 33.07
C ALA A 337 7.47 -23.15 33.97
N PRO A 338 8.06 -24.17 34.63
CA PRO A 338 9.20 -23.98 35.50
C PRO A 338 10.45 -23.61 34.70
N THR A 339 11.20 -22.64 35.22
CA THR A 339 12.55 -22.28 34.74
C THR A 339 13.52 -23.43 35.05
N VAL A 340 13.85 -24.26 34.04
CA VAL A 340 14.68 -25.47 34.22
C VAL A 340 16.13 -25.28 33.77
N GLN A 341 17.06 -25.79 34.57
CA GLN A 341 18.50 -25.70 34.34
C GLN A 341 18.99 -26.88 33.49
N VAL A 342 19.88 -26.62 32.54
CA VAL A 342 20.56 -27.69 31.78
C VAL A 342 21.55 -28.41 32.71
N THR A 343 21.36 -29.71 32.92
CA THR A 343 22.19 -30.59 33.76
C THR A 343 23.11 -31.52 32.95
N GLY A 344 22.83 -31.71 31.65
CA GLY A 344 23.65 -32.55 30.77
C GLY A 344 23.55 -32.13 29.31
N VAL A 345 24.65 -32.28 28.56
CA VAL A 345 24.71 -32.06 27.11
C VAL A 345 25.65 -33.10 26.51
N ARG A 346 25.11 -34.13 25.86
CA ARG A 346 25.88 -35.31 25.42
C ARG A 346 25.63 -35.61 23.94
N ARG A 347 26.67 -35.59 23.11
CA ARG A 347 26.56 -35.94 21.68
C ARG A 347 26.12 -37.41 21.55
N ARG A 348 25.13 -37.68 20.69
CA ARG A 348 24.65 -39.03 20.35
C ARG A 348 24.91 -39.33 18.87
N PRO A 349 24.82 -40.60 18.40
CA PRO A 349 24.70 -40.90 16.98
C PRO A 349 23.56 -40.11 16.34
N SER A 350 23.67 -39.77 15.05
CA SER A 350 22.57 -39.10 14.34
C SER A 350 21.28 -39.93 14.45
N VAL A 351 20.20 -39.26 14.79
CA VAL A 351 18.83 -39.76 14.64
C VAL A 351 18.09 -38.95 13.57
N PRO A 352 16.96 -39.45 13.06
CA PRO A 352 16.07 -38.65 12.23
C PRO A 352 15.53 -37.45 13.02
N VAL A 353 15.57 -36.25 12.41
CA VAL A 353 15.08 -35.00 13.01
C VAL A 353 14.13 -34.26 12.07
N ARG A 354 13.18 -33.49 12.62
CA ARG A 354 12.14 -32.75 11.89
C ARG A 354 11.89 -31.41 12.57
N CYS A 355 11.26 -30.48 11.87
CA CYS A 355 10.78 -29.23 12.45
C CYS A 355 9.31 -29.03 12.07
N VAL A 356 8.52 -28.47 12.97
CA VAL A 356 7.19 -27.92 12.66
C VAL A 356 7.17 -26.41 12.81
N GLU A 357 6.10 -25.79 12.30
CA GLU A 357 5.83 -24.36 12.29
C GLU A 357 4.40 -24.13 12.76
N VAL A 358 4.19 -23.08 13.55
CA VAL A 358 2.91 -22.81 14.23
C VAL A 358 2.43 -21.38 14.02
N ASP A 359 1.13 -21.15 14.21
CA ASP A 359 0.44 -19.86 13.99
C ASP A 359 0.57 -18.83 15.13
N ASN A 360 1.25 -19.17 16.23
CA ASN A 360 1.58 -18.22 17.30
C ASN A 360 2.31 -16.96 16.73
N PRO A 361 2.04 -15.73 17.22
CA PRO A 361 2.64 -14.50 16.67
C PRO A 361 4.17 -14.43 16.71
N GLU A 362 4.82 -15.15 17.62
CA GLU A 362 6.29 -15.24 17.70
C GLU A 362 6.83 -16.49 16.95
N HIS A 363 5.94 -17.27 16.33
CA HIS A 363 6.14 -18.59 15.73
C HIS A 363 6.77 -19.63 16.68
N LEU A 364 6.43 -19.53 17.97
CA LEU A 364 6.97 -20.38 19.03
C LEU A 364 5.98 -21.46 19.44
N TYR A 365 6.51 -22.68 19.60
CA TYR A 365 5.81 -23.80 20.23
C TYR A 365 6.67 -24.39 21.34
N LEU A 366 6.01 -25.06 22.28
CA LEU A 366 6.67 -25.79 23.33
C LEU A 366 7.23 -27.11 22.77
N ALA A 367 8.51 -27.35 23.01
CA ALA A 367 9.23 -28.53 22.55
C ALA A 367 9.82 -29.27 23.75
N GLY A 368 9.48 -30.55 23.91
CA GLY A 368 9.51 -31.18 25.22
C GLY A 368 8.79 -30.32 26.27
N PRO A 369 9.18 -30.46 27.52
CA PRO A 369 8.92 -29.46 28.56
C PRO A 369 9.64 -28.07 28.41
N GLY A 370 10.21 -27.64 27.24
CA GLY A 370 11.37 -26.70 27.19
C GLY A 370 11.51 -25.41 26.27
N MET A 371 10.82 -25.18 25.11
CA MET A 371 10.53 -23.85 24.41
C MET A 371 11.66 -23.00 23.67
N VAL A 372 11.53 -22.41 22.42
CA VAL A 372 12.65 -21.65 21.69
C VAL A 372 12.48 -20.77 20.36
N PRO A 373 13.27 -19.65 20.11
CA PRO A 373 13.66 -19.05 18.77
C PRO A 373 15.04 -18.31 18.51
N THR A 374 15.33 -17.86 17.24
CA THR A 374 16.06 -16.63 16.68
C THR A 374 15.81 -16.51 15.12
N HIS A 375 16.43 -15.73 14.16
CA HIS A 375 17.64 -14.84 13.97
C HIS A 375 17.65 -14.11 12.56
N ASN A 376 18.22 -12.89 12.31
CA ASN A 376 18.51 -12.40 10.90
C ASN A 376 19.66 -11.35 10.53
N SER A 377 20.04 -10.36 11.34
CA SER A 377 20.51 -8.99 10.93
C SER A 377 21.87 -8.66 10.24
N THR A 378 22.62 -9.56 9.57
CA THR A 378 24.09 -9.30 9.37
C THR A 378 24.52 -8.21 8.35
N LEU A 379 23.95 -8.12 7.13
CA LEU A 379 24.52 -7.26 6.07
C LEU A 379 24.45 -5.75 6.37
N GLY A 380 23.39 -5.29 7.05
CA GLY A 380 23.26 -3.87 7.40
C GLY A 380 24.41 -3.35 8.27
N LEU A 381 24.98 -4.21 9.12
CA LEU A 381 26.16 -3.86 9.92
C LEU A 381 27.42 -3.69 9.06
N ASP A 382 27.59 -4.43 7.96
CA ASP A 382 28.74 -4.25 7.06
C ASP A 382 28.69 -2.91 6.33
N PHE A 383 27.49 -2.44 5.94
CA PHE A 383 27.30 -1.09 5.37
C PHE A 383 27.65 0.00 6.40
N MET A 384 27.22 -0.13 7.66
CA MET A 384 27.59 0.81 8.72
C MET A 384 29.10 0.81 9.04
N ARG A 385 29.72 -0.37 9.07
CA ARG A 385 31.18 -0.50 9.24
C ARG A 385 31.93 0.23 8.12
N SER A 386 31.46 0.11 6.89
CA SER A 386 31.98 0.89 5.77
C SER A 386 31.80 2.39 5.99
N CYS A 387 30.55 2.85 6.17
CA CYS A 387 30.18 4.25 6.39
C CYS A 387 30.99 4.91 7.52
N SER A 388 30.88 4.41 8.76
CA SER A 388 31.39 5.13 9.94
C SER A 388 32.80 4.76 10.37
N ILE A 389 33.24 3.50 10.20
CA ILE A 389 34.58 3.10 10.66
C ILE A 389 35.63 3.36 9.57
N LYS A 390 35.35 2.98 8.32
CA LYS A 390 36.29 3.23 7.20
C LYS A 390 36.23 4.66 6.66
N HIS A 391 35.01 5.15 6.39
CA HIS A 391 34.80 6.44 5.71
C HIS A 391 34.47 7.61 6.65
N ARG A 392 34.40 7.36 7.97
CA ARG A 392 34.13 8.37 9.03
C ARG A 392 32.84 9.19 8.82
N MET A 393 31.89 8.68 8.06
CA MET A 393 30.57 9.26 7.81
C MET A 393 29.58 8.82 8.91
N ALA A 394 28.74 9.71 9.43
CA ALA A 394 27.85 9.35 10.54
C ALA A 394 26.75 8.36 10.13
N SER A 395 26.50 7.33 10.95
CA SER A 395 25.41 6.38 10.71
C SER A 395 24.69 5.99 12.00
N VAL A 396 23.41 5.60 11.88
CA VAL A 396 22.59 5.12 13.00
C VAL A 396 21.89 3.81 12.68
N ILE A 397 21.81 2.90 13.65
CA ILE A 397 20.91 1.75 13.60
C ILE A 397 19.84 1.84 14.69
N PHE A 398 18.60 1.63 14.29
CA PHE A 398 17.46 1.35 15.16
C PHE A 398 17.21 -0.17 15.10
N SER A 399 17.64 -0.90 16.13
CA SER A 399 17.42 -2.35 16.22
C SER A 399 16.31 -2.66 17.21
N LEU A 400 15.44 -3.57 16.79
CA LEU A 400 14.24 -4.04 17.45
C LEU A 400 14.38 -5.54 17.81
N GLU A 401 15.26 -6.28 17.12
CA GLU A 401 15.61 -7.68 17.43
C GLU A 401 16.83 -7.80 18.37
N MET A 402 17.88 -6.99 18.17
CA MET A 402 19.17 -7.17 18.86
C MET A 402 19.51 -6.05 19.83
N SER A 403 20.13 -6.43 20.95
CA SER A 403 20.66 -5.49 21.93
C SER A 403 21.90 -4.73 21.43
N LYS A 404 22.15 -3.52 21.95
CA LYS A 404 23.40 -2.75 21.76
C LYS A 404 24.64 -3.60 21.97
N SER A 405 24.65 -4.42 23.02
CA SER A 405 25.76 -5.32 23.37
C SER A 405 26.04 -6.35 22.27
N GLU A 406 25.01 -6.89 21.63
CA GLU A 406 25.17 -7.86 20.54
C GLU A 406 25.60 -7.21 19.23
N ILE A 407 25.07 -6.02 18.92
CA ILE A 407 25.53 -5.21 17.78
C ILE A 407 27.02 -4.89 17.95
N VAL A 408 27.44 -4.36 19.10
CA VAL A 408 28.85 -4.04 19.40
C VAL A 408 29.72 -5.29 19.32
N MET A 409 29.31 -6.44 19.90
CA MET A 409 30.07 -7.68 19.78
C MET A 409 30.25 -8.14 18.32
N ARG A 410 29.25 -7.96 17.45
CA ARG A 410 29.38 -8.26 16.01
C ARG A 410 30.33 -7.29 15.30
N LEU A 411 30.23 -5.98 15.56
CA LEU A 411 31.12 -4.97 14.99
C LEU A 411 32.59 -5.24 15.36
N LEU A 412 32.87 -5.50 16.63
CA LEU A 412 34.21 -5.84 17.12
C LEU A 412 34.74 -7.15 16.50
N SER A 413 33.90 -8.18 16.43
CA SER A 413 34.21 -9.47 15.79
C SER A 413 34.59 -9.29 14.31
N ALA A 414 33.86 -8.43 13.59
CA ALA A 414 34.00 -8.19 12.17
C ALA A 414 35.25 -7.38 11.78
N GLU A 415 35.64 -6.39 12.59
CA GLU A 415 36.86 -5.59 12.38
C GLU A 415 38.13 -6.30 12.84
N ALA A 416 38.14 -6.83 14.07
CA ALA A 416 39.33 -7.47 14.64
C ALA A 416 39.59 -8.89 14.08
N LYS A 417 38.64 -9.43 13.29
CA LYS A 417 38.64 -10.80 12.74
C LYS A 417 38.77 -11.86 13.85
N ILE A 418 38.00 -11.68 14.92
CA ILE A 418 37.94 -12.58 16.08
C ILE A 418 36.59 -13.27 16.02
N LYS A 419 36.53 -14.60 16.20
CA LYS A 419 35.25 -15.32 16.04
C LYS A 419 34.26 -14.87 17.11
N LEU A 420 33.03 -14.56 16.73
CA LEU A 420 31.99 -14.11 17.66
C LEU A 420 31.77 -15.13 18.80
N GLY A 421 31.87 -16.43 18.50
CA GLY A 421 31.79 -17.50 19.49
C GLY A 421 32.94 -17.51 20.51
N ASP A 422 34.15 -17.13 20.09
CA ASP A 422 35.33 -17.07 20.97
C ASP A 422 35.25 -15.81 21.87
N MET A 423 34.77 -14.68 21.33
CA MET A 423 34.44 -13.47 22.12
C MET A 423 33.32 -13.72 23.14
N ARG A 424 32.17 -14.25 22.70
CA ARG A 424 31.01 -14.54 23.58
C ARG A 424 31.27 -15.63 24.64
N SER A 425 32.35 -16.41 24.50
CA SER A 425 32.74 -17.43 25.48
C SER A 425 34.00 -17.09 26.29
N GLY A 426 34.56 -15.88 26.13
CA GLY A 426 35.77 -15.44 26.84
C GLY A 426 37.04 -16.20 26.46
N ARG A 427 37.07 -16.85 25.29
CA ARG A 427 38.16 -17.73 24.82
C ARG A 427 39.15 -17.02 23.89
N MET A 428 39.28 -15.71 24.04
CA MET A 428 40.20 -14.89 23.27
C MET A 428 41.66 -15.16 23.67
N THR A 429 42.51 -15.37 22.68
CA THR A 429 43.97 -15.47 22.87
C THR A 429 44.60 -14.10 23.06
N ASP A 430 45.84 -14.04 23.53
CA ASP A 430 46.58 -12.77 23.66
C ASP A 430 46.73 -12.03 22.31
N ASP A 431 46.77 -12.76 21.20
CA ASP A 431 46.74 -12.18 19.84
C ASP A 431 45.34 -11.64 19.47
N ASP A 432 44.25 -12.32 19.86
CA ASP A 432 42.89 -11.77 19.70
C ASP A 432 42.72 -10.49 20.52
N TRP A 433 43.19 -10.45 21.77
CA TRP A 433 43.21 -9.24 22.59
C TRP A 433 44.06 -8.13 21.95
N THR A 434 45.22 -8.47 21.40
CA THR A 434 46.10 -7.52 20.69
C THR A 434 45.44 -6.98 19.41
N ARG A 435 44.75 -7.83 18.64
CA ARG A 435 43.99 -7.43 17.44
C ARG A 435 42.78 -6.57 17.77
N LEU A 436 42.06 -6.88 18.87
CA LEU A 436 40.96 -6.05 19.36
C LEU A 436 41.47 -4.67 19.78
N ALA A 437 42.47 -4.60 20.66
CA ALA A 437 43.03 -3.35 21.17
C ALA A 437 43.52 -2.41 20.06
N ARG A 438 44.12 -2.94 18.99
CA ARG A 438 44.53 -2.16 17.81
C ARG A 438 43.38 -1.52 17.03
N ARG A 439 42.16 -2.08 17.09
CA ARG A 439 40.96 -1.56 16.42
C ARG A 439 40.05 -0.75 17.34
N MET A 440 40.22 -0.82 18.66
CA MET A 440 39.36 -0.09 19.61
C MET A 440 39.36 1.43 19.41
N SER A 441 40.48 2.06 19.03
CA SER A 441 40.51 3.53 18.78
C SER A 441 39.66 3.89 17.56
N GLU A 442 39.90 3.23 16.42
CA GLU A 442 39.16 3.45 15.18
C GLU A 442 37.64 3.26 15.34
N ILE A 443 37.23 2.28 16.15
CA ILE A 443 35.83 1.96 16.43
C ILE A 443 35.23 2.94 17.45
N SER A 444 35.97 3.34 18.49
CA SER A 444 35.49 4.27 19.52
C SER A 444 35.42 5.73 19.07
N GLU A 445 36.14 6.08 18.00
CA GLU A 445 36.10 7.40 17.35
C GLU A 445 35.17 7.43 16.11
N ALA A 446 34.56 6.30 15.73
CA ALA A 446 33.63 6.25 14.61
C ALA A 446 32.30 6.92 14.98
N PRO A 447 31.70 7.77 14.11
CA PRO A 447 30.39 8.38 14.35
C PRO A 447 29.24 7.38 14.10
N LEU A 448 29.28 6.26 14.81
CA LEU A 448 28.32 5.15 14.71
C LEU A 448 27.40 5.16 15.94
N TYR A 449 26.12 5.38 15.71
CA TYR A 449 25.09 5.48 16.74
C TYR A 449 24.19 4.23 16.75
N ILE A 450 23.80 3.78 17.94
CA ILE A 450 22.98 2.57 18.13
C ILE A 450 21.83 2.89 19.07
N ASP A 451 20.60 2.58 18.64
CA ASP A 451 19.41 2.58 19.46
C ASP A 451 18.77 1.18 19.46
N ASP A 452 18.55 0.64 20.65
CA ASP A 452 17.92 -0.66 20.92
C ASP A 452 16.67 -0.50 21.82
N SER A 453 16.05 0.69 21.79
CA SER A 453 14.80 0.94 22.53
C SER A 453 13.70 -0.02 22.02
N PRO A 454 13.05 -0.81 22.89
CA PRO A 454 11.99 -1.71 22.47
C PRO A 454 10.74 -0.95 22.00
N ASN A 455 9.97 -1.58 21.10
CA ASN A 455 8.66 -1.09 20.63
C ASN A 455 8.65 0.31 19.99
N LEU A 456 9.77 0.75 19.40
CA LEU A 456 9.84 2.07 18.76
C LEU A 456 8.82 2.25 17.64
N THR A 457 8.08 3.35 17.72
CA THR A 457 7.21 3.81 16.65
C THR A 457 7.99 4.49 15.52
N MET A 458 7.39 4.55 14.33
CA MET A 458 7.95 5.29 13.18
C MET A 458 8.22 6.76 13.49
N MET A 459 7.38 7.40 14.31
CA MET A 459 7.52 8.82 14.64
C MET A 459 8.68 9.07 15.60
N GLU A 460 8.94 8.18 16.55
CA GLU A 460 10.12 8.25 17.42
C GLU A 460 11.42 8.01 16.63
N ILE A 461 11.44 7.04 15.72
CA ILE A 461 12.59 6.80 14.83
C ILE A 461 12.89 8.06 14.01
N ARG A 462 11.88 8.65 13.36
CA ARG A 462 12.03 9.90 12.61
C ARG A 462 12.48 11.07 13.50
N ALA A 463 11.90 11.25 14.68
CA ALA A 463 12.27 12.33 15.60
C ALA A 463 13.71 12.20 16.13
N LYS A 464 14.16 10.97 16.40
CA LYS A 464 15.55 10.66 16.78
C LYS A 464 16.51 10.87 15.61
N ALA A 465 16.15 10.42 14.40
CA ALA A 465 16.95 10.62 13.18
C ALA A 465 17.11 12.10 12.83
N ARG A 466 16.02 12.90 12.81
CA ARG A 466 16.06 14.37 12.66
C ARG A 466 17.03 15.03 13.64
N ARG A 467 16.91 14.69 14.93
CA ARG A 467 17.74 15.24 16.02
C ARG A 467 19.22 14.86 15.89
N LEU A 468 19.54 13.74 15.24
CA LEU A 468 20.90 13.29 15.00
C LEU A 468 21.50 13.94 13.74
N ALA A 469 20.71 14.05 12.65
CA ALA A 469 21.11 14.76 11.43
C ALA A 469 21.54 16.20 11.73
N GLN A 470 20.74 16.93 12.53
CA GLN A 470 21.04 18.29 13.00
C GLN A 470 22.33 18.42 13.85
N LYS A 471 22.94 17.32 14.30
CA LYS A 471 24.11 17.33 15.20
C LYS A 471 25.37 16.73 14.62
N SER A 472 25.25 15.85 13.62
CA SER A 472 26.33 14.90 13.27
C SER A 472 26.53 14.68 11.76
N ASP A 473 25.86 15.43 10.87
CA ASP A 473 25.84 15.16 9.40
C ASP A 473 25.54 13.68 9.10
N LEU A 474 24.33 13.25 9.49
CA LEU A 474 23.91 11.86 9.39
C LEU A 474 23.88 11.42 7.92
N ARG A 475 24.69 10.42 7.56
CA ARG A 475 24.83 9.94 6.16
C ARG A 475 24.11 8.61 5.90
N LEU A 476 23.79 7.81 6.92
CA LEU A 476 23.14 6.51 6.74
C LEU A 476 22.24 6.15 7.92
N ILE A 477 21.03 5.66 7.63
CA ILE A 477 20.09 5.10 8.63
C ILE A 477 19.88 3.62 8.33
N VAL A 478 19.90 2.78 9.36
CA VAL A 478 19.54 1.35 9.31
C VAL A 478 18.40 1.05 10.28
N VAL A 479 17.42 0.24 9.87
CA VAL A 479 16.29 -0.21 10.70
C VAL A 479 16.19 -1.74 10.65
N ASP A 480 16.18 -2.40 11.82
CA ASP A 480 16.40 -3.83 11.96
C ASP A 480 15.45 -4.49 12.98
N TYR A 481 14.37 -5.19 12.59
CA TYR A 481 13.81 -5.38 11.25
C TYR A 481 12.39 -4.80 11.17
N MET A 482 11.97 -4.38 9.97
CA MET A 482 10.74 -3.59 9.76
C MET A 482 9.49 -4.28 10.32
N GLN A 483 9.40 -5.61 10.26
CA GLN A 483 8.28 -6.38 10.81
C GLN A 483 8.20 -6.45 12.35
N LEU A 484 9.08 -5.80 13.12
CA LEU A 484 8.89 -5.55 14.56
C LEU A 484 8.40 -4.13 14.88
N MET A 485 8.27 -3.25 13.89
CA MET A 485 7.75 -1.91 14.12
C MET A 485 6.28 -1.94 14.53
N THR A 486 5.89 -0.99 15.38
CA THR A 486 4.49 -0.72 15.74
C THR A 486 4.09 0.68 15.25
N SER A 487 2.85 0.80 14.79
CA SER A 487 2.33 2.01 14.18
C SER A 487 1.54 2.92 15.14
N GLY A 488 1.17 2.41 16.32
CA GLY A 488 0.30 3.06 17.30
C GLY A 488 -1.19 3.08 16.93
N LYS A 489 -1.53 2.93 15.64
CA LYS A 489 -2.91 2.93 15.12
C LYS A 489 -3.41 1.50 14.89
N LYS A 490 -4.72 1.33 14.69
CA LYS A 490 -5.31 0.06 14.24
C LYS A 490 -5.33 0.01 12.71
N TYR A 491 -4.74 -1.04 12.13
CA TYR A 491 -4.80 -1.37 10.70
C TYR A 491 -5.67 -2.61 10.50
N GLU A 492 -6.31 -2.77 9.33
CA GLU A 492 -7.13 -3.95 9.01
C GLU A 492 -6.25 -5.19 8.75
N SER A 493 -4.97 -5.03 8.39
CA SER A 493 -4.01 -6.14 8.23
C SER A 493 -2.55 -5.71 8.47
N ARG A 494 -1.68 -6.68 8.81
CA ARG A 494 -0.24 -6.42 9.00
C ARG A 494 0.45 -5.98 7.70
N GLN A 495 -0.05 -6.42 6.55
CA GLN A 495 0.43 -5.98 5.22
C GLN A 495 0.15 -4.49 4.99
N GLN A 496 -0.99 -3.99 5.45
CA GLN A 496 -1.33 -2.56 5.39
C GLN A 496 -0.41 -1.73 6.30
N GLU A 497 -0.13 -2.22 7.50
CA GLU A 497 0.78 -1.58 8.45
C GLU A 497 2.23 -1.53 7.92
N VAL A 498 2.72 -2.64 7.35
CA VAL A 498 4.04 -2.73 6.70
C VAL A 498 4.11 -1.83 5.45
N SER A 499 3.01 -1.66 4.70
CA SER A 499 2.93 -0.69 3.60
C SER A 499 3.15 0.74 4.09
N ASP A 500 2.55 1.11 5.22
CA ASP A 500 2.65 2.45 5.79
C ASP A 500 4.03 2.71 6.42
N PHE A 501 4.67 1.67 6.99
CA PHE A 501 6.08 1.73 7.37
C PHE A 501 6.99 1.94 6.15
N SER A 502 6.81 1.16 5.07
CA SER A 502 7.58 1.31 3.81
C SER A 502 7.51 2.75 3.29
N ARG A 503 6.29 3.28 3.13
CA ARG A 503 6.05 4.65 2.70
C ARG A 503 6.65 5.70 3.64
N SER A 504 6.51 5.51 4.95
CA SER A 504 7.04 6.45 5.95
C SER A 504 8.56 6.49 5.98
N LEU A 505 9.23 5.34 5.81
CA LEU A 505 10.69 5.27 5.67
C LEU A 505 11.17 5.98 4.40
N LYS A 506 10.47 5.82 3.27
CA LYS A 506 10.78 6.54 2.03
C LYS A 506 10.54 8.06 2.13
N LEU A 507 9.52 8.49 2.86
CA LEU A 507 9.31 9.91 3.16
C LEU A 507 10.43 10.45 4.06
N MET A 508 10.80 9.73 5.13
CA MET A 508 11.92 10.10 6.01
C MET A 508 13.26 10.17 5.25
N ALA A 509 13.52 9.23 4.32
CA ALA A 509 14.73 9.24 3.50
C ALA A 509 14.85 10.54 2.67
N LYS A 510 13.76 10.94 2.01
CA LYS A 510 13.68 12.20 1.25
C LYS A 510 13.72 13.45 2.13
N GLU A 511 13.06 13.41 3.28
CA GLU A 511 12.94 14.52 4.24
C GLU A 511 14.28 14.88 4.88
N LEU A 512 15.10 13.88 5.18
CA LEU A 512 16.44 14.06 5.77
C LEU A 512 17.55 14.18 4.71
N ASP A 513 17.25 13.85 3.45
CA ASP A 513 18.20 13.60 2.36
C ASP A 513 19.26 12.54 2.69
N VAL A 514 18.82 11.38 3.20
CA VAL A 514 19.69 10.31 3.72
C VAL A 514 19.24 8.93 3.19
N PRO A 515 20.15 8.03 2.76
CA PRO A 515 19.81 6.64 2.48
C PRO A 515 19.30 5.91 3.75
N VAL A 516 18.10 5.36 3.65
CA VAL A 516 17.46 4.55 4.70
C VAL A 516 17.46 3.08 4.27
N VAL A 517 18.20 2.25 5.00
CA VAL A 517 18.28 0.80 4.81
C VAL A 517 17.35 0.10 5.80
N ALA A 518 16.33 -0.58 5.30
CA ALA A 518 15.41 -1.38 6.10
C ALA A 518 15.69 -2.87 5.92
N ILE A 519 15.95 -3.57 7.01
CA ILE A 519 16.06 -5.03 7.02
C ILE A 519 14.66 -5.64 7.11
N SER A 520 14.40 -6.64 6.27
CA SER A 520 13.13 -7.34 6.13
C SER A 520 13.34 -8.85 6.11
N GLN A 521 12.38 -9.60 6.64
CA GLN A 521 12.39 -11.07 6.53
C GLN A 521 11.74 -11.53 5.21
N LEU A 522 12.20 -12.66 4.66
CA LEU A 522 11.62 -13.30 3.47
C LEU A 522 10.66 -14.43 3.84
N ASN A 523 9.56 -14.55 3.10
CA ASN A 523 8.60 -15.65 3.21
C ASN A 523 9.24 -17.02 2.89
N ARG A 524 8.60 -18.12 3.30
CA ARG A 524 9.14 -19.50 3.12
C ARG A 524 9.00 -20.05 1.69
N GLY A 525 8.33 -19.33 0.79
CA GLY A 525 8.10 -19.71 -0.61
C GLY A 525 9.32 -20.25 -1.38
N PRO A 526 10.54 -19.69 -1.26
CA PRO A 526 11.72 -20.21 -1.94
C PRO A 526 12.06 -21.67 -1.61
N GLU A 527 11.71 -22.15 -0.42
CA GLU A 527 12.12 -23.48 0.07
C GLU A 527 11.32 -24.62 -0.57
N GLN A 528 10.13 -24.31 -1.08
CA GLN A 528 9.26 -25.22 -1.83
C GLN A 528 9.59 -25.24 -3.33
N ARG A 529 10.36 -24.26 -3.83
CA ARG A 529 10.78 -24.17 -5.24
C ARG A 529 12.02 -25.03 -5.51
N THR A 530 12.12 -25.57 -6.73
CA THR A 530 13.29 -26.34 -7.17
C THR A 530 14.56 -25.48 -7.22
N ASP A 531 14.44 -24.23 -7.65
CA ASP A 531 15.44 -23.18 -7.40
C ASP A 531 15.07 -22.43 -6.12
N LYS A 532 15.95 -22.48 -5.12
CA LYS A 532 15.79 -21.85 -3.80
C LYS A 532 16.31 -20.41 -3.75
N ARG A 533 16.68 -19.82 -4.88
CA ARG A 533 17.04 -18.39 -4.96
C ARG A 533 15.83 -17.50 -4.66
N PRO A 534 15.98 -16.53 -3.74
CA PRO A 534 14.95 -15.54 -3.46
C PRO A 534 14.79 -14.57 -4.64
N GLN A 535 13.56 -14.12 -4.82
CA GLN A 535 13.11 -13.18 -5.84
C GLN A 535 12.35 -12.04 -5.15
N VAL A 536 12.14 -10.91 -5.84
CA VAL A 536 11.39 -9.78 -5.28
C VAL A 536 9.94 -10.17 -4.93
N SER A 537 9.42 -11.20 -5.59
CA SER A 537 8.14 -11.84 -5.29
C SER A 537 8.08 -12.60 -3.95
N ASP A 538 9.21 -12.91 -3.30
CA ASP A 538 9.24 -13.55 -1.97
C ASP A 538 9.33 -12.55 -0.80
N LEU A 539 9.56 -11.26 -1.11
CA LEU A 539 9.30 -10.13 -0.21
C LEU A 539 7.81 -9.80 -0.12
N ARG A 540 6.99 -10.34 -1.02
CA ARG A 540 5.55 -10.10 -1.03
C ARG A 540 4.82 -11.08 -0.14
N GLU A 541 4.04 -10.53 0.76
CA GLU A 541 2.91 -11.22 1.38
C GLU A 541 1.68 -11.19 0.43
N SER A 542 1.62 -10.23 -0.51
CA SER A 542 0.57 -10.16 -1.54
C SER A 542 0.72 -11.25 -2.62
N GLY A 543 -0.42 -11.83 -3.04
CA GLY A 543 -0.50 -12.79 -4.14
C GLY A 543 -0.54 -12.17 -5.53
N CYS A 544 -0.81 -13.01 -6.52
CA CYS A 544 -0.76 -12.66 -7.95
C CYS A 544 -2.01 -13.21 -8.69
N MET A 545 -2.29 -12.74 -9.89
CA MET A 545 -3.48 -13.08 -10.69
C MET A 545 -3.12 -13.58 -12.09
N THR A 546 -3.99 -14.29 -12.79
CA THR A 546 -3.68 -14.83 -14.14
C THR A 546 -3.70 -13.77 -15.25
N ALA A 547 -3.04 -14.05 -16.38
CA ALA A 547 -2.95 -13.14 -17.54
C ALA A 547 -4.31 -12.64 -18.05
N ASN A 548 -5.33 -13.50 -18.00
CA ASN A 548 -6.71 -13.24 -18.42
C ASN A 548 -7.56 -12.49 -17.38
N THR A 549 -6.97 -12.09 -16.26
CA THR A 549 -7.61 -11.21 -15.27
C THR A 549 -7.83 -9.84 -15.87
N ARG A 550 -9.11 -9.46 -16.00
CA ARG A 550 -9.56 -8.16 -16.50
C ARG A 550 -9.51 -7.11 -15.40
N ILE A 551 -8.91 -5.96 -15.70
CA ILE A 551 -8.83 -4.80 -14.82
C ILE A 551 -9.79 -3.72 -15.34
N LEU A 552 -10.56 -3.12 -14.43
CA LEU A 552 -11.56 -2.11 -14.78
C LEU A 552 -10.90 -0.73 -14.96
N ARG A 553 -10.91 -0.20 -16.19
CA ARG A 553 -10.32 1.09 -16.52
C ARG A 553 -11.20 2.25 -16.05
N ALA A 554 -10.56 3.31 -15.58
CA ALA A 554 -11.18 4.58 -15.21
C ALA A 554 -11.04 5.66 -16.30
N ASP A 555 -10.11 5.51 -17.24
CA ASP A 555 -9.95 6.46 -18.35
C ASP A 555 -11.13 6.37 -19.34
N ASN A 556 -11.44 5.19 -19.86
CA ASN A 556 -12.49 4.95 -20.87
C ASN A 556 -13.60 3.97 -20.41
N GLY A 557 -13.55 3.49 -19.16
CA GLY A 557 -14.58 2.64 -18.56
C GLY A 557 -14.60 1.17 -19.04
N ALA A 558 -13.76 0.80 -19.99
CA ALA A 558 -13.66 -0.56 -20.51
C ALA A 558 -12.84 -1.48 -19.57
N GLU A 559 -12.68 -2.75 -19.96
CA GLU A 559 -11.76 -3.69 -19.31
C GLU A 559 -10.52 -3.93 -20.18
N VAL A 560 -9.37 -4.17 -19.53
CA VAL A 560 -8.13 -4.60 -20.18
C VAL A 560 -7.47 -5.70 -19.33
N THR A 561 -6.92 -6.74 -19.94
CA THR A 561 -6.29 -7.84 -19.20
C THR A 561 -4.83 -7.56 -18.84
N PHE A 562 -4.32 -8.19 -17.78
CA PHE A 562 -2.87 -8.13 -17.47
C PHE A 562 -2.00 -8.60 -18.64
N GLY A 563 -2.43 -9.60 -19.41
CA GLY A 563 -1.74 -10.04 -20.62
C GLY A 563 -1.69 -8.98 -21.72
N GLU A 564 -2.75 -8.20 -21.92
CA GLU A 564 -2.78 -7.08 -22.87
C GLU A 564 -1.90 -5.91 -22.41
N LEU A 565 -1.94 -5.56 -21.12
CA LEU A 565 -1.06 -4.52 -20.56
C LEU A 565 0.42 -4.91 -20.66
N MET A 566 0.76 -6.18 -20.42
CA MET A 566 2.11 -6.71 -20.64
C MET A 566 2.55 -6.67 -22.10
N ALA A 567 1.65 -6.93 -23.05
CA ALA A 567 1.96 -6.95 -24.47
C ALA A 567 2.06 -5.55 -25.11
N THR A 568 1.36 -4.56 -24.54
CA THR A 568 1.32 -3.17 -25.04
C THR A 568 2.27 -2.23 -24.30
N GLY A 569 2.59 -2.53 -23.03
CA GLY A 569 3.28 -1.60 -22.13
C GLY A 569 2.40 -0.45 -21.64
N GLU A 570 1.08 -0.51 -21.85
CA GLU A 570 0.14 0.56 -21.50
C GLU A 570 0.02 0.74 -19.97
N ARG A 571 -0.20 1.98 -19.54
CA ARG A 571 -0.33 2.40 -18.14
C ARG A 571 -1.65 3.18 -17.94
N PRO A 572 -2.81 2.51 -18.01
CA PRO A 572 -4.12 3.14 -18.00
C PRO A 572 -4.46 3.78 -16.65
N LEU A 573 -5.48 4.64 -16.63
CA LEU A 573 -6.19 4.93 -15.38
C LEU A 573 -7.10 3.73 -15.05
N VAL A 574 -7.10 3.29 -13.80
CA VAL A 574 -7.93 2.19 -13.28
C VAL A 574 -8.73 2.64 -12.06
N TRP A 575 -9.82 1.93 -11.77
CA TRP A 575 -10.62 2.17 -10.57
C TRP A 575 -10.04 1.45 -9.35
N SER A 576 -9.86 2.20 -8.27
CA SER A 576 -9.42 1.74 -6.95
C SER A 576 -10.36 2.26 -5.87
N LEU A 577 -10.48 1.54 -4.75
CA LEU A 577 -11.18 2.01 -3.55
C LEU A 577 -10.26 2.87 -2.67
N ASP A 578 -10.80 3.99 -2.18
CA ASP A 578 -10.20 4.79 -1.12
C ASP A 578 -10.47 4.21 0.29
N GLU A 579 -9.94 4.86 1.33
CA GLU A 579 -10.15 4.51 2.74
C GLU A 579 -11.60 4.65 3.21
N HIS A 580 -12.44 5.34 2.44
CA HIS A 580 -13.88 5.49 2.67
C HIS A 580 -14.72 4.54 1.80
N LYS A 581 -14.08 3.55 1.15
CA LYS A 581 -14.71 2.51 0.33
C LYS A 581 -15.52 3.14 -0.84
N ARG A 582 -14.98 4.21 -1.43
CA ARG A 582 -15.44 4.90 -2.66
C ARG A 582 -14.50 4.66 -3.83
N LEU A 583 -15.01 4.67 -5.06
CA LEU A 583 -14.18 4.48 -6.25
C LEU A 583 -13.50 5.78 -6.71
N VAL A 584 -12.18 5.73 -6.81
CA VAL A 584 -11.29 6.81 -7.27
C VAL A 584 -10.43 6.33 -8.44
N ALA A 585 -10.20 7.21 -9.41
CA ALA A 585 -9.34 6.94 -10.56
C ALA A 585 -7.86 7.09 -10.17
N ARG A 586 -7.03 6.09 -10.50
CA ARG A 586 -5.58 6.10 -10.24
C ARG A 586 -4.80 5.51 -11.41
N PRO A 587 -3.58 6.00 -11.73
CA PRO A 587 -2.77 5.46 -12.83
C PRO A 587 -2.15 4.11 -12.46
N MET A 588 -2.25 3.11 -13.32
CA MET A 588 -1.50 1.87 -13.18
C MET A 588 -0.03 2.10 -13.54
N THR A 589 0.83 2.16 -12.53
CA THR A 589 2.24 2.56 -12.69
C THR A 589 3.14 1.45 -13.24
N ASN A 590 2.79 0.19 -13.01
CA ASN A 590 3.56 -0.98 -13.46
C ASN A 590 2.66 -2.22 -13.61
N VAL A 591 3.03 -3.12 -14.53
CA VAL A 591 2.51 -4.49 -14.67
C VAL A 591 3.70 -5.37 -15.05
N PHE A 592 3.81 -6.56 -14.46
CA PHE A 592 4.97 -7.43 -14.68
C PHE A 592 4.61 -8.91 -14.36
N PRO A 593 5.34 -9.89 -14.95
CA PRO A 593 5.17 -11.29 -14.61
C PRO A 593 5.73 -11.60 -13.23
N SER A 594 5.05 -12.44 -12.47
CA SER A 594 5.43 -12.91 -11.12
C SER A 594 5.75 -14.40 -11.08
N GLY A 595 6.15 -14.96 -12.24
CA GLY A 595 6.48 -16.37 -12.42
C GLY A 595 5.25 -17.27 -12.62
N ARG A 596 5.45 -18.58 -12.43
CA ARG A 596 4.38 -19.58 -12.45
C ARG A 596 4.08 -20.02 -11.02
N LYS A 597 2.79 -20.09 -10.64
CA LYS A 597 2.34 -20.42 -9.28
C LYS A 597 1.03 -21.23 -9.33
N GLU A 598 0.68 -21.93 -8.26
CA GLU A 598 -0.66 -22.53 -8.13
C GLU A 598 -1.73 -21.43 -8.04
N VAL A 599 -2.77 -21.57 -8.86
CA VAL A 599 -3.89 -20.64 -8.98
C VAL A 599 -5.20 -21.32 -8.64
N PHE A 600 -6.09 -20.56 -8.03
CA PHE A 600 -7.43 -20.96 -7.65
C PHE A 600 -8.45 -20.09 -8.38
N THR A 601 -9.46 -20.72 -8.98
CA THR A 601 -10.66 -20.01 -9.42
C THR A 601 -11.56 -19.79 -8.21
N LEU A 602 -11.89 -18.53 -7.93
CA LEU A 602 -12.84 -18.11 -6.92
C LEU A 602 -14.10 -17.59 -7.64
N ARG A 603 -15.25 -18.20 -7.35
CA ARG A 603 -16.54 -17.90 -7.96
C ARG A 603 -17.52 -17.35 -6.92
N MET A 604 -18.10 -16.20 -7.23
CA MET A 604 -19.06 -15.49 -6.38
C MET A 604 -20.51 -15.91 -6.66
N ALA A 605 -21.41 -15.66 -5.71
CA ALA A 605 -22.84 -15.90 -5.80
C ALA A 605 -23.54 -15.00 -6.85
N SER A 606 -22.93 -13.88 -7.24
CA SER A 606 -23.32 -13.10 -8.42
C SER A 606 -22.91 -13.72 -9.76
N GLY A 607 -22.08 -14.76 -9.76
CA GLY A 607 -21.47 -15.30 -10.96
C GLY A 607 -20.31 -14.45 -11.51
N ARG A 608 -19.71 -13.56 -10.71
CA ARG A 608 -18.33 -13.08 -10.95
C ARG A 608 -17.33 -14.21 -10.67
N GLU A 609 -16.24 -14.24 -11.41
CA GLU A 609 -15.20 -15.27 -11.32
C GLU A 609 -13.83 -14.63 -11.48
N VAL A 610 -12.88 -15.00 -10.60
CA VAL A 610 -11.51 -14.48 -10.58
C VAL A 610 -10.52 -15.61 -10.36
N GLU A 611 -9.30 -15.45 -10.87
CA GLU A 611 -8.24 -16.46 -10.83
C GLU A 611 -6.98 -15.86 -10.18
N ALA A 612 -6.66 -16.31 -8.97
CA ALA A 612 -5.56 -15.76 -8.19
C ALA A 612 -4.85 -16.84 -7.34
N THR A 613 -3.65 -16.53 -6.85
CA THR A 613 -2.89 -17.42 -5.96
C THR A 613 -3.48 -17.45 -4.56
N ALA A 614 -3.23 -18.52 -3.79
CA ALA A 614 -3.76 -18.68 -2.44
C ALA A 614 -3.40 -17.51 -1.50
N ASN A 615 -2.25 -16.87 -1.66
CA ASN A 615 -1.84 -15.71 -0.86
C ASN A 615 -2.39 -14.37 -1.36
N HIS A 616 -3.28 -14.33 -2.36
CA HIS A 616 -3.85 -13.07 -2.87
C HIS A 616 -4.91 -12.52 -1.91
N PRO A 617 -4.74 -11.33 -1.31
CA PRO A 617 -5.74 -10.77 -0.42
C PRO A 617 -6.94 -10.21 -1.20
N PHE A 618 -8.14 -10.46 -0.67
CA PHE A 618 -9.38 -9.83 -1.11
C PHE A 618 -10.04 -9.11 0.07
N LEU A 619 -10.71 -7.99 -0.19
CA LEU A 619 -11.32 -7.19 0.87
C LEU A 619 -12.62 -7.85 1.35
N THR A 620 -12.64 -8.25 2.62
CA THR A 620 -13.80 -8.77 3.35
C THR A 620 -14.43 -7.70 4.25
N LEU A 621 -15.47 -8.05 4.99
CA LEU A 621 -16.07 -7.17 6.01
C LEU A 621 -15.08 -6.81 7.14
N ASP A 622 -14.20 -7.75 7.50
CA ASP A 622 -13.28 -7.65 8.64
C ASP A 622 -11.85 -7.24 8.23
N GLY A 623 -11.63 -6.93 6.96
CA GLY A 623 -10.33 -6.52 6.41
C GLY A 623 -9.88 -7.37 5.21
N TRP A 624 -8.60 -7.27 4.85
CA TRP A 624 -8.02 -7.98 3.71
C TRP A 624 -7.59 -9.40 4.10
N VAL A 625 -8.21 -10.42 3.51
CA VAL A 625 -7.98 -11.84 3.82
C VAL A 625 -7.42 -12.58 2.59
N PRO A 626 -6.35 -13.39 2.72
CA PRO A 626 -5.81 -14.21 1.64
C PRO A 626 -6.80 -15.26 1.11
N LEU A 627 -6.80 -15.50 -0.22
CA LEU A 627 -7.70 -16.46 -0.87
C LEU A 627 -7.71 -17.85 -0.25
N GLY A 628 -6.56 -18.35 0.22
CA GLY A 628 -6.41 -19.67 0.84
C GLY A 628 -7.01 -19.80 2.25
N GLU A 629 -7.38 -18.68 2.88
CA GLU A 629 -8.09 -18.64 4.17
C GLU A 629 -9.61 -18.44 3.99
N LEU A 630 -10.03 -17.98 2.81
CA LEU A 630 -11.44 -17.83 2.44
C LEU A 630 -12.12 -19.19 2.22
N LYS A 631 -13.42 -19.24 2.53
CA LYS A 631 -14.31 -20.40 2.32
C LYS A 631 -15.63 -19.96 1.65
N PRO A 632 -16.35 -20.87 0.98
CA PRO A 632 -17.72 -20.61 0.54
C PRO A 632 -18.60 -20.14 1.70
N GLY A 633 -19.35 -19.05 1.49
CA GLY A 633 -20.14 -18.36 2.50
C GLY A 633 -19.51 -17.06 3.03
N ASP A 634 -18.18 -16.86 2.89
CA ASP A 634 -17.55 -15.57 3.20
C ASP A 634 -17.95 -14.50 2.17
N ARG A 635 -17.70 -13.21 2.46
CA ARG A 635 -18.17 -12.09 1.63
C ARG A 635 -17.05 -11.15 1.23
N LEU A 636 -16.99 -10.81 -0.06
CA LEU A 636 -15.97 -9.94 -0.67
C LEU A 636 -16.56 -8.65 -1.22
N ALA A 637 -15.77 -7.57 -1.18
CA ALA A 637 -16.10 -6.29 -1.76
C ALA A 637 -16.14 -6.35 -3.29
N THR A 638 -17.28 -6.01 -3.87
CA THR A 638 -17.50 -5.81 -5.31
C THR A 638 -18.06 -4.41 -5.54
N PRO A 639 -17.85 -3.76 -6.70
CA PRO A 639 -18.50 -2.48 -7.01
C PRO A 639 -20.03 -2.61 -7.05
N ARG A 640 -20.71 -1.73 -6.32
CA ARG A 640 -22.17 -1.51 -6.33
C ARG A 640 -22.57 -0.48 -7.40
N LEU A 641 -21.71 0.52 -7.59
CA LEU A 641 -21.77 1.59 -8.57
C LEU A 641 -20.39 1.63 -9.24
N VAL A 642 -20.33 1.98 -10.52
CA VAL A 642 -19.09 2.39 -11.19
C VAL A 642 -19.33 3.81 -11.70
N PRO A 643 -18.47 4.80 -11.39
CA PRO A 643 -18.63 6.16 -11.90
C PRO A 643 -18.56 6.23 -13.43
N GLU A 644 -18.97 7.37 -13.97
CA GLU A 644 -18.65 7.70 -15.37
C GLU A 644 -17.12 7.83 -15.54
N PRO A 645 -16.52 7.29 -16.61
CA PRO A 645 -15.07 7.34 -16.81
C PRO A 645 -14.60 8.77 -17.07
N VAL A 646 -13.30 9.00 -16.85
CA VAL A 646 -12.66 10.33 -16.93
C VAL A 646 -12.76 10.91 -18.35
N GLU A 647 -12.68 10.07 -19.38
CA GLU A 647 -12.85 10.44 -20.78
C GLU A 647 -14.08 9.73 -21.37
N THR A 648 -15.20 10.44 -21.52
CA THR A 648 -16.36 9.94 -22.25
C THR A 648 -16.36 10.37 -23.71
N GLN A 649 -16.80 9.46 -24.58
CA GLN A 649 -16.95 9.68 -26.01
C GLN A 649 -18.40 9.40 -26.40
N ARG A 650 -19.10 10.40 -26.95
CA ARG A 650 -20.48 10.23 -27.42
C ARG A 650 -20.51 9.63 -28.83
N MET A 651 -21.36 8.63 -29.00
CA MET A 651 -21.72 8.04 -30.28
C MET A 651 -23.04 8.68 -30.78
N HIS A 652 -23.40 8.57 -32.06
CA HIS A 652 -24.72 9.04 -32.50
C HIS A 652 -25.83 8.10 -31.98
N ASP A 653 -26.95 8.61 -31.46
CA ASP A 653 -27.99 7.77 -30.83
C ASP A 653 -28.50 6.64 -31.74
N SER A 654 -28.62 6.90 -33.06
CA SER A 654 -28.95 5.88 -34.07
C SER A 654 -27.93 4.74 -34.15
N GLU A 655 -26.66 5.01 -33.95
CA GLU A 655 -25.62 3.97 -33.89
C GLU A 655 -25.75 3.16 -32.60
N VAL A 656 -25.97 3.81 -31.45
CA VAL A 656 -26.19 3.16 -30.14
C VAL A 656 -27.40 2.22 -30.19
N VAL A 657 -28.51 2.68 -30.76
CA VAL A 657 -29.74 1.89 -30.95
C VAL A 657 -29.51 0.74 -31.95
N MET A 658 -28.91 1.01 -33.12
CA MET A 658 -28.57 -0.03 -34.09
C MET A 658 -27.64 -1.09 -33.47
N LEU A 659 -26.67 -0.69 -32.65
CA LEU A 659 -25.73 -1.59 -32.01
C LEU A 659 -26.42 -2.55 -31.04
N ALA A 660 -27.30 -2.02 -30.19
CA ALA A 660 -28.09 -2.81 -29.25
C ALA A 660 -28.96 -3.87 -29.96
N HIS A 661 -29.67 -3.48 -31.02
CA HIS A 661 -30.46 -4.42 -31.84
C HIS A 661 -29.58 -5.44 -32.58
N MET A 662 -28.46 -5.00 -33.19
CA MET A 662 -27.49 -5.91 -33.84
C MET A 662 -26.77 -6.84 -32.86
N ILE A 663 -26.69 -6.51 -31.57
CA ILE A 663 -26.16 -7.39 -30.52
C ILE A 663 -27.23 -8.39 -30.03
N GLY A 664 -28.51 -7.99 -29.95
CA GLY A 664 -29.62 -8.88 -29.65
C GLY A 664 -30.12 -9.70 -30.86
N ASP A 665 -31.38 -9.48 -31.24
CA ASP A 665 -32.12 -10.17 -32.31
C ASP A 665 -31.42 -10.11 -33.69
N GLY A 666 -30.60 -9.08 -33.94
CA GLY A 666 -29.95 -8.84 -35.22
C GLY A 666 -28.93 -9.90 -35.65
N SER A 667 -28.83 -10.11 -36.96
CA SER A 667 -27.95 -11.08 -37.61
C SER A 667 -27.08 -10.43 -38.68
N CYS A 668 -25.77 -10.45 -38.44
CA CYS A 668 -24.72 -9.89 -39.30
C CYS A 668 -23.72 -10.97 -39.80
N VAL A 669 -24.15 -12.24 -39.84
CA VAL A 669 -23.31 -13.40 -40.17
C VAL A 669 -22.79 -13.34 -41.62
N LYS A 670 -21.51 -13.67 -41.83
CA LYS A 670 -20.86 -13.62 -43.16
C LYS A 670 -21.64 -14.46 -44.18
N ARG A 671 -21.84 -13.90 -45.37
CA ARG A 671 -22.62 -14.46 -46.50
C ARG A 671 -24.14 -14.60 -46.25
N GLN A 672 -24.71 -13.94 -45.24
CA GLN A 672 -26.16 -13.73 -45.10
C GLN A 672 -26.51 -12.24 -45.29
N PRO A 673 -27.77 -11.90 -45.63
CA PRO A 673 -28.26 -10.52 -45.50
C PRO A 673 -28.19 -10.07 -44.05
N ILE A 674 -27.70 -8.85 -43.81
CA ILE A 674 -27.87 -8.18 -42.52
C ILE A 674 -29.38 -8.00 -42.30
N ARG A 675 -29.86 -8.36 -41.12
CA ARG A 675 -31.26 -8.19 -40.76
C ARG A 675 -31.45 -8.05 -39.26
N ASP A 676 -32.51 -7.34 -38.90
CA ASP A 676 -33.15 -7.43 -37.58
C ASP A 676 -34.46 -8.23 -37.71
N ALA A 677 -34.99 -8.76 -36.62
CA ALA A 677 -36.27 -9.46 -36.61
C ALA A 677 -36.98 -9.29 -35.26
N SER A 678 -38.18 -8.70 -35.27
CA SER A 678 -38.93 -8.48 -34.04
C SER A 678 -40.44 -8.66 -34.22
N ILE A 679 -41.12 -8.91 -33.10
CA ILE A 679 -42.60 -8.96 -33.00
C ILE A 679 -43.19 -7.66 -32.46
N ASP A 680 -42.33 -6.69 -32.12
CA ASP A 680 -42.71 -5.41 -31.55
C ASP A 680 -42.48 -4.29 -32.57
N GLU A 681 -43.56 -3.61 -32.96
CA GLU A 681 -43.52 -2.54 -33.96
C GLU A 681 -42.63 -1.36 -33.52
N GLY A 682 -42.52 -1.09 -32.22
CA GLY A 682 -41.64 -0.05 -31.68
C GLY A 682 -40.16 -0.38 -31.86
N ASN A 683 -39.79 -1.67 -31.77
CA ASN A 683 -38.43 -2.13 -32.08
C ASN A 683 -38.13 -1.97 -33.58
N LEU A 684 -39.08 -2.38 -34.44
CA LEU A 684 -38.92 -2.28 -35.90
C LEU A 684 -38.71 -0.82 -36.33
N VAL A 685 -39.57 0.09 -35.86
CA VAL A 685 -39.44 1.53 -36.14
C VAL A 685 -38.14 2.12 -35.60
N ALA A 686 -37.66 1.69 -34.42
CA ALA A 686 -36.37 2.14 -33.87
C ALA A 686 -35.19 1.71 -34.75
N VAL A 687 -35.21 0.48 -35.30
CA VAL A 687 -34.22 0.00 -36.27
C VAL A 687 -34.35 0.74 -37.61
N GLU A 688 -35.56 1.07 -38.06
CA GLU A 688 -35.78 1.81 -39.31
C GLU A 688 -35.25 3.26 -39.27
N ILE A 689 -35.55 4.00 -38.19
CA ILE A 689 -34.99 5.33 -37.93
C ILE A 689 -33.45 5.24 -37.85
N SER A 690 -32.93 4.20 -37.21
CA SER A 690 -31.49 4.01 -37.05
C SER A 690 -30.78 3.62 -38.33
N ALA A 691 -31.41 2.86 -39.23
CA ALA A 691 -30.86 2.48 -40.53
C ALA A 691 -30.70 3.69 -41.46
N ALA A 692 -31.59 4.68 -41.36
CA ALA A 692 -31.52 5.91 -42.15
C ALA A 692 -30.22 6.71 -41.91
N HIS A 693 -29.67 6.69 -40.69
CA HIS A 693 -28.37 7.28 -40.36
C HIS A 693 -27.22 6.68 -41.20
N PHE A 694 -27.25 5.37 -41.45
CA PHE A 694 -26.29 4.67 -42.31
C PHE A 694 -26.59 4.82 -43.81
N GLY A 695 -27.58 5.64 -44.19
CA GLY A 695 -28.10 5.74 -45.54
C GLY A 695 -28.80 4.46 -46.04
N VAL A 696 -29.15 3.55 -45.14
CA VAL A 696 -29.80 2.26 -45.48
C VAL A 696 -31.31 2.41 -45.39
N THR A 697 -32.01 2.13 -46.49
CA THR A 697 -33.48 1.92 -46.48
C THR A 697 -33.77 0.45 -46.17
N PRO A 698 -34.42 0.12 -45.04
CA PRO A 698 -34.80 -1.26 -44.72
C PRO A 698 -35.89 -1.79 -45.65
N ILE A 699 -36.02 -3.12 -45.67
CA ILE A 699 -37.12 -3.81 -46.34
C ILE A 699 -37.76 -4.74 -45.31
N ARG A 700 -39.05 -4.51 -45.01
CA ARG A 700 -39.88 -5.41 -44.20
C ARG A 700 -40.23 -6.65 -45.03
N ASP A 701 -39.74 -7.81 -44.59
CA ASP A 701 -40.23 -9.12 -45.03
C ASP A 701 -41.27 -9.61 -44.02
N GLU A 702 -42.52 -9.69 -44.47
CA GLU A 702 -43.61 -10.32 -43.72
C GLU A 702 -43.84 -11.75 -44.24
N HIS A 703 -43.63 -12.73 -43.36
CA HIS A 703 -43.88 -14.13 -43.65
C HIS A 703 -44.96 -14.65 -42.69
N THR A 704 -46.16 -14.91 -43.23
CA THR A 704 -47.33 -15.36 -42.46
C THR A 704 -47.09 -16.64 -41.65
N ALA A 705 -46.16 -17.49 -42.08
CA ALA A 705 -45.73 -18.68 -41.35
C ALA A 705 -44.73 -18.40 -40.19
N ALA A 706 -43.98 -17.29 -40.25
CA ALA A 706 -42.86 -17.01 -39.34
C ALA A 706 -43.29 -16.35 -38.01
N ARG A 707 -44.45 -15.67 -37.98
CA ARG A 707 -44.97 -14.92 -36.82
C ARG A 707 -44.03 -13.83 -36.27
N VAL A 708 -43.10 -13.35 -37.10
CA VAL A 708 -42.13 -12.29 -36.80
C VAL A 708 -41.87 -11.49 -38.08
N THR A 709 -41.76 -10.17 -37.96
CA THR A 709 -41.40 -9.30 -39.09
C THR A 709 -39.88 -9.18 -39.15
N THR A 710 -39.30 -9.37 -40.33
CA THR A 710 -37.84 -9.27 -40.54
C THR A 710 -37.51 -7.99 -41.29
N LEU A 711 -36.62 -7.16 -40.75
CA LEU A 711 -36.07 -6.00 -41.44
C LEU A 711 -34.76 -6.41 -42.13
N ARG A 712 -34.79 -6.65 -43.44
CA ARG A 712 -33.54 -6.73 -44.21
C ARG A 712 -32.93 -5.33 -44.33
N LEU A 713 -31.62 -5.25 -44.08
CA LEU A 713 -30.84 -4.02 -44.16
C LEU A 713 -29.90 -4.10 -45.39
N PRO A 714 -30.39 -3.80 -46.61
CA PRO A 714 -29.59 -3.88 -47.83
C PRO A 714 -28.51 -2.78 -47.88
N ALA A 715 -27.49 -2.95 -48.74
CA ALA A 715 -26.60 -1.84 -49.05
C ALA A 715 -27.35 -0.85 -49.97
N PRO A 716 -27.21 0.49 -49.79
CA PRO A 716 -27.86 1.49 -50.63
C PRO A 716 -27.23 1.61 -52.04
N HIS A 717 -26.22 0.79 -52.33
CA HIS A 717 -25.51 0.77 -53.59
C HIS A 717 -25.13 -0.67 -53.96
N ARG A 718 -24.88 -0.93 -55.26
CA ARG A 718 -24.46 -2.24 -55.75
C ARG A 718 -23.07 -2.60 -55.18
N LEU A 719 -23.00 -3.70 -54.43
CA LEU A 719 -21.76 -4.22 -53.85
C LEU A 719 -20.73 -4.56 -54.96
N ALA A 720 -19.46 -4.28 -54.67
CA ALA A 720 -18.33 -4.47 -55.57
C ALA A 720 -17.04 -4.73 -54.77
N ARG A 721 -15.91 -5.05 -55.43
CA ARG A 721 -14.61 -5.19 -54.75
C ARG A 721 -14.27 -3.86 -54.04
N GLY A 722 -14.11 -3.91 -52.72
CA GLY A 722 -13.87 -2.72 -51.89
C GLY A 722 -15.11 -1.92 -51.47
N LYS A 723 -16.33 -2.32 -51.86
CA LYS A 723 -17.58 -1.67 -51.42
C LYS A 723 -18.44 -2.63 -50.61
N ARG A 724 -18.68 -2.30 -49.34
CA ARG A 724 -19.47 -3.07 -48.37
C ARG A 724 -20.81 -2.36 -48.07
N ASN A 725 -21.74 -3.08 -47.45
CA ASN A 725 -22.86 -2.44 -46.77
C ASN A 725 -22.29 -1.58 -45.61
N PRO A 726 -22.71 -0.31 -45.43
CA PRO A 726 -22.19 0.57 -44.38
C PRO A 726 -22.28 -0.03 -42.97
N ILE A 727 -23.41 -0.63 -42.61
CA ILE A 727 -23.61 -1.30 -41.30
C ILE A 727 -22.67 -2.51 -41.17
N ALA A 728 -22.42 -3.26 -42.24
CA ALA A 728 -21.45 -4.36 -42.22
C ALA A 728 -19.99 -3.90 -42.19
N GLU A 729 -19.67 -2.65 -42.50
CA GLU A 729 -18.32 -2.09 -42.38
C GLU A 729 -18.10 -1.51 -40.97
N TRP A 730 -19.09 -0.76 -40.46
CA TRP A 730 -19.12 -0.25 -39.10
C TRP A 730 -19.08 -1.39 -38.06
N LEU A 731 -19.90 -2.43 -38.19
CA LEU A 731 -19.80 -3.63 -37.34
C LEU A 731 -18.47 -4.39 -37.50
N ASP A 732 -17.72 -4.22 -38.59
CA ASP A 732 -16.40 -4.84 -38.77
C ASP A 732 -15.34 -4.13 -37.91
N LYS A 733 -15.42 -2.79 -37.85
CA LYS A 733 -14.58 -1.93 -37.00
C LYS A 733 -14.80 -2.26 -35.52
N LEU A 734 -16.06 -2.42 -35.12
CA LEU A 734 -16.47 -2.87 -33.77
C LEU A 734 -16.21 -4.37 -33.50
N GLY A 735 -15.57 -5.11 -34.42
CA GLY A 735 -15.24 -6.54 -34.25
C GLY A 735 -16.44 -7.51 -34.22
N LEU A 736 -17.66 -7.03 -34.46
CA LEU A 736 -18.91 -7.78 -34.38
C LEU A 736 -19.36 -8.42 -35.70
N PHE A 737 -18.93 -7.91 -36.85
CA PHE A 737 -19.39 -8.41 -38.13
C PHE A 737 -19.01 -9.87 -38.35
N GLY A 738 -20.01 -10.70 -38.68
CA GLY A 738 -19.83 -12.13 -38.88
C GLY A 738 -19.95 -13.00 -37.64
N LYS A 739 -20.00 -12.43 -36.43
CA LYS A 739 -20.15 -13.15 -35.16
C LYS A 739 -21.54 -13.81 -35.05
N ARG A 740 -21.60 -14.97 -34.42
CA ARG A 740 -22.84 -15.65 -33.98
C ARG A 740 -23.18 -15.22 -32.55
N SER A 741 -24.41 -15.46 -32.09
CA SER A 741 -24.91 -15.03 -30.77
C SER A 741 -24.07 -15.43 -29.55
N TYR A 742 -23.32 -16.54 -29.63
CA TYR A 742 -22.41 -16.97 -28.56
C TYR A 742 -20.99 -16.36 -28.66
N GLU A 743 -20.73 -15.56 -29.69
CA GLU A 743 -19.45 -14.88 -30.00
C GLU A 743 -19.60 -13.35 -29.94
N LYS A 744 -20.83 -12.84 -29.74
CA LYS A 744 -21.12 -11.42 -29.54
C LYS A 744 -20.63 -10.95 -28.16
N PHE A 745 -20.35 -9.66 -28.05
CA PHE A 745 -19.82 -8.96 -26.88
C PHE A 745 -20.18 -7.46 -27.02
N VAL A 746 -19.94 -6.66 -25.99
CA VAL A 746 -20.07 -5.20 -26.04
C VAL A 746 -18.74 -4.57 -26.51
N PRO A 747 -18.73 -3.75 -27.57
CA PRO A 747 -17.53 -3.04 -28.03
C PRO A 747 -17.00 -2.03 -26.99
N ALA A 748 -15.70 -1.74 -27.02
CA ALA A 748 -15.04 -0.83 -26.08
C ALA A 748 -15.66 0.58 -26.09
N GLU A 749 -16.08 1.01 -27.27
CA GLU A 749 -16.75 2.28 -27.56
C GLU A 749 -18.06 2.46 -26.77
N VAL A 750 -18.72 1.38 -26.37
CA VAL A 750 -19.96 1.44 -25.55
C VAL A 750 -19.65 1.70 -24.08
N PHE A 751 -18.49 1.25 -23.58
CA PHE A 751 -18.07 1.54 -22.21
C PHE A 751 -17.59 2.99 -22.07
N ALA A 752 -17.03 3.57 -23.13
CA ALA A 752 -16.66 4.98 -23.20
C ALA A 752 -17.87 5.94 -23.32
N LEU A 753 -19.08 5.44 -23.55
CA LEU A 753 -20.29 6.28 -23.57
C LEU A 753 -20.53 6.92 -22.19
N PRO A 754 -21.08 8.15 -22.14
CA PRO A 754 -21.64 8.70 -20.90
C PRO A 754 -22.88 7.94 -20.44
N ASN A 755 -23.24 8.07 -19.16
CA ASN A 755 -24.23 7.21 -18.49
C ASN A 755 -25.64 7.28 -19.11
N ASP A 756 -26.02 8.38 -19.76
CA ASP A 756 -27.29 8.51 -20.50
C ASP A 756 -27.30 7.66 -21.78
N GLN A 757 -26.18 7.59 -22.50
CA GLN A 757 -26.06 6.73 -23.69
C GLN A 757 -25.80 5.25 -23.32
N VAL A 758 -25.18 4.96 -22.17
CA VAL A 758 -25.18 3.60 -21.59
C VAL A 758 -26.62 3.16 -21.24
N ALA A 759 -27.43 4.04 -20.65
CA ALA A 759 -28.83 3.76 -20.40
C ALA A 759 -29.64 3.56 -21.70
N LEU A 760 -29.41 4.37 -22.75
CA LEU A 760 -30.01 4.19 -24.08
C LEU A 760 -29.66 2.83 -24.69
N PHE A 761 -28.37 2.43 -24.62
CA PHE A 761 -27.91 1.12 -25.10
C PHE A 761 -28.60 -0.03 -24.36
N LEU A 762 -28.57 -0.01 -23.02
CA LEU A 762 -29.19 -1.04 -22.19
C LEU A 762 -30.71 -1.13 -22.42
N ARG A 763 -31.39 0.00 -22.60
CA ARG A 763 -32.83 0.10 -22.88
C ARG A 763 -33.22 -0.63 -24.16
N HIS A 764 -32.44 -0.46 -25.23
CA HIS A 764 -32.68 -1.15 -26.50
C HIS A 764 -32.19 -2.60 -26.48
N LEU A 765 -31.12 -2.91 -25.74
CA LEU A 765 -30.66 -4.29 -25.58
C LEU A 765 -31.69 -5.13 -24.80
N TRP A 766 -32.33 -4.57 -23.77
CA TRP A 766 -33.44 -5.23 -23.06
C TRP A 766 -34.73 -5.35 -23.90
N ALA A 767 -34.81 -4.63 -25.03
CA ALA A 767 -35.92 -4.74 -25.97
C ALA A 767 -35.83 -5.97 -26.89
N THR A 768 -34.68 -6.65 -26.93
CA THR A 768 -34.43 -7.86 -27.75
C THR A 768 -34.56 -9.15 -26.93
N ASP A 769 -33.51 -9.65 -26.28
CA ASP A 769 -33.55 -10.85 -25.41
C ASP A 769 -33.95 -10.56 -23.94
N GLY A 770 -34.34 -9.32 -23.62
CA GLY A 770 -34.72 -8.90 -22.26
C GLY A 770 -36.17 -9.23 -21.86
N SER A 771 -36.34 -9.81 -20.68
CA SER A 771 -37.62 -10.09 -20.04
C SER A 771 -37.90 -9.10 -18.91
N VAL A 772 -39.11 -8.53 -18.90
CA VAL A 772 -39.69 -7.77 -17.78
C VAL A 772 -41.14 -8.21 -17.63
N ARG A 773 -41.51 -8.73 -16.46
CA ARG A 773 -42.90 -9.08 -16.12
C ARG A 773 -43.13 -9.14 -14.62
N TRP A 774 -44.37 -8.94 -14.19
CA TRP A 774 -44.79 -9.23 -12.83
C TRP A 774 -45.00 -10.74 -12.64
N ASP A 775 -44.67 -11.26 -11.46
CA ASP A 775 -45.06 -12.60 -11.02
C ASP A 775 -45.99 -12.50 -9.80
N ALA A 776 -47.28 -12.39 -10.08
CA ALA A 776 -48.33 -12.29 -9.07
C ALA A 776 -48.40 -13.52 -8.12
N LYS A 777 -47.83 -14.68 -8.49
CA LYS A 777 -47.78 -15.85 -7.60
C LYS A 777 -46.61 -15.79 -6.61
N ALA A 778 -45.55 -15.06 -6.96
CA ALA A 778 -44.34 -14.95 -6.15
C ALA A 778 -44.08 -13.53 -5.61
N GLY A 779 -45.05 -12.62 -5.78
CA GLY A 779 -45.03 -11.25 -5.24
C GLY A 779 -43.86 -10.38 -5.72
N GLN A 780 -43.29 -10.66 -6.90
CA GLN A 780 -42.03 -10.03 -7.33
C GLN A 780 -41.95 -9.73 -8.83
N GLY A 781 -41.16 -8.72 -9.18
CA GLY A 781 -40.76 -8.47 -10.56
C GLY A 781 -39.74 -9.51 -11.03
N ARG A 782 -39.91 -10.03 -12.25
CA ARG A 782 -38.93 -10.89 -12.92
C ARG A 782 -38.27 -10.14 -14.08
N LEU A 783 -37.12 -9.53 -13.80
CA LEU A 783 -36.28 -8.84 -14.77
C LEU A 783 -35.04 -9.67 -15.07
N PHE A 784 -34.82 -10.01 -16.35
CA PHE A 784 -33.55 -10.60 -16.80
C PHE A 784 -33.25 -10.34 -18.27
N TYR A 785 -31.98 -10.31 -18.64
CA TYR A 785 -31.50 -10.41 -20.03
C TYR A 785 -30.89 -11.79 -20.27
N ALA A 786 -31.14 -12.41 -21.42
CA ALA A 786 -30.66 -13.75 -21.73
C ALA A 786 -29.69 -13.76 -22.92
N THR A 787 -28.55 -14.44 -22.80
CA THR A 787 -27.58 -14.56 -23.89
C THR A 787 -26.86 -15.90 -23.88
N THR A 788 -26.36 -16.33 -25.05
CA THR A 788 -25.52 -17.53 -25.16
C THR A 788 -24.01 -17.23 -25.16
N SER A 789 -23.62 -15.95 -25.10
CA SER A 789 -22.25 -15.50 -24.87
C SER A 789 -22.05 -15.20 -23.38
N ARG A 790 -21.01 -15.79 -22.75
CA ARG A 790 -20.63 -15.47 -21.36
C ARG A 790 -20.11 -14.04 -21.27
N ARG A 791 -19.21 -13.65 -22.18
CA ARG A 791 -18.65 -12.29 -22.25
C ARG A 791 -19.76 -11.23 -22.29
N LEU A 792 -20.73 -11.36 -23.19
CA LEU A 792 -21.87 -10.42 -23.27
C LEU A 792 -22.72 -10.37 -21.99
N ALA A 793 -22.77 -11.45 -21.19
CA ALA A 793 -23.46 -11.40 -19.89
C ALA A 793 -22.66 -10.59 -18.87
N ASP A 794 -21.33 -10.71 -18.87
CA ASP A 794 -20.42 -9.98 -17.98
C ASP A 794 -20.37 -8.50 -18.36
N ASP A 795 -20.19 -8.22 -19.65
CA ASP A 795 -20.19 -6.88 -20.24
C ASP A 795 -21.47 -6.10 -19.83
N VAL A 796 -22.64 -6.76 -19.88
CA VAL A 796 -23.93 -6.17 -19.49
C VAL A 796 -24.03 -5.98 -17.97
N VAL A 797 -23.43 -6.83 -17.14
CA VAL A 797 -23.34 -6.59 -15.69
C VAL A 797 -22.50 -5.35 -15.40
N GLN A 798 -21.35 -5.17 -16.07
CA GLN A 798 -20.51 -3.97 -15.93
C GLN A 798 -21.26 -2.69 -16.33
N LEU A 799 -21.98 -2.70 -17.45
CA LEU A 799 -22.82 -1.55 -17.85
C LEU A 799 -24.00 -1.30 -16.88
N LEU A 800 -24.56 -2.32 -16.24
CA LEU A 800 -25.60 -2.13 -15.22
C LEU A 800 -25.05 -1.44 -13.96
N LEU A 801 -23.79 -1.68 -13.58
CA LEU A 801 -23.15 -0.97 -12.48
C LEU A 801 -22.95 0.53 -12.77
N ARG A 802 -22.75 0.92 -14.03
CA ARG A 802 -22.67 2.33 -14.46
C ARG A 802 -23.96 3.11 -14.25
N VAL A 803 -25.12 2.43 -14.29
CA VAL A 803 -26.43 2.99 -13.95
C VAL A 803 -26.87 2.65 -12.51
N GLY A 804 -25.95 2.20 -11.65
CA GLY A 804 -26.19 1.93 -10.24
C GLY A 804 -27.15 0.77 -9.96
N VAL A 805 -27.22 -0.20 -10.87
CA VAL A 805 -28.08 -1.40 -10.81
C VAL A 805 -27.20 -2.65 -10.63
N TYR A 806 -27.35 -3.33 -9.50
CA TYR A 806 -26.64 -4.58 -9.25
C TYR A 806 -27.41 -5.79 -9.83
N ALA A 807 -26.69 -6.74 -10.43
CA ALA A 807 -27.25 -7.92 -11.11
C ALA A 807 -26.42 -9.18 -10.85
N ARG A 808 -27.01 -10.37 -11.10
CA ARG A 808 -26.32 -11.68 -11.01
C ARG A 808 -26.42 -12.46 -12.31
N VAL A 809 -25.34 -13.08 -12.76
CA VAL A 809 -25.32 -13.98 -13.92
C VAL A 809 -25.66 -15.40 -13.46
N LYS A 810 -26.80 -15.94 -13.91
CA LYS A 810 -27.18 -17.34 -13.65
C LYS A 810 -27.07 -18.20 -14.90
N ARG A 811 -26.35 -19.32 -14.77
CA ARG A 811 -26.27 -20.36 -15.81
C ARG A 811 -27.62 -21.08 -15.94
N ALA A 812 -28.18 -21.07 -17.14
CA ALA A 812 -29.42 -21.77 -17.51
C ALA A 812 -29.11 -22.86 -18.55
N LYS A 813 -29.51 -24.11 -18.27
CA LYS A 813 -29.29 -25.27 -19.14
C LYS A 813 -30.64 -25.90 -19.50
N LYS A 814 -30.98 -25.89 -20.80
CA LYS A 814 -32.14 -26.59 -21.36
C LYS A 814 -31.64 -27.77 -22.19
N VAL A 815 -32.20 -28.96 -21.98
CA VAL A 815 -31.79 -30.18 -22.70
C VAL A 815 -31.99 -30.00 -24.21
N GLY A 816 -30.97 -30.30 -25.01
CA GLY A 816 -30.94 -30.10 -26.46
C GLY A 816 -30.57 -28.69 -26.94
N TYR A 817 -30.30 -27.74 -26.03
CA TYR A 817 -29.93 -26.36 -26.36
C TYR A 817 -28.53 -26.03 -25.85
N ARG A 818 -27.93 -24.95 -26.38
CA ARG A 818 -26.69 -24.37 -25.82
C ARG A 818 -26.94 -23.86 -24.38
N VAL A 819 -25.87 -23.74 -23.61
CA VAL A 819 -25.90 -23.04 -22.33
C VAL A 819 -26.32 -21.58 -22.57
N CYS A 820 -27.25 -21.10 -21.77
CA CYS A 820 -27.68 -19.71 -21.71
C CYS A 820 -27.21 -19.10 -20.39
N TRP A 821 -26.97 -17.79 -20.38
CA TRP A 821 -26.61 -16.99 -19.22
C TRP A 821 -27.68 -15.93 -19.05
N HIS A 822 -28.31 -15.90 -17.87
CA HIS A 822 -29.36 -14.95 -17.54
C HIS A 822 -28.78 -13.89 -16.59
N VAL A 823 -28.66 -12.65 -17.06
CA VAL A 823 -28.33 -11.49 -16.21
C VAL A 823 -29.61 -11.08 -15.49
N LEU A 824 -29.71 -11.41 -14.21
CA LEU A 824 -30.89 -11.21 -13.36
C LEU A 824 -30.78 -9.91 -12.57
N ILE A 825 -31.78 -9.03 -12.71
CA ILE A 825 -31.93 -7.83 -11.86
C ILE A 825 -32.90 -8.18 -10.74
N PHE A 826 -32.44 -8.09 -9.49
CA PHE A 826 -33.09 -8.63 -8.30
C PHE A 826 -33.01 -7.66 -7.12
N GLY A 827 -33.94 -7.78 -6.18
CA GLY A 827 -34.12 -6.79 -5.11
C GLY A 827 -34.91 -5.56 -5.60
N ARG A 828 -35.80 -5.05 -4.73
CA ARG A 828 -36.74 -3.97 -5.04
C ARG A 828 -36.05 -2.74 -5.63
N GLU A 829 -34.96 -2.31 -5.00
CA GLU A 829 -34.23 -1.08 -5.36
C GLU A 829 -33.54 -1.19 -6.74
N ASN A 830 -32.83 -2.28 -7.03
CA ASN A 830 -32.21 -2.49 -8.35
C ASN A 830 -33.26 -2.53 -9.47
N GLN A 831 -34.40 -3.19 -9.23
CA GLN A 831 -35.49 -3.24 -10.20
C GLN A 831 -36.13 -1.86 -10.41
N LYS A 832 -36.40 -1.09 -9.34
CA LYS A 832 -36.89 0.29 -9.46
C LYS A 832 -35.91 1.18 -10.23
N ARG A 833 -34.62 1.17 -9.86
CA ARG A 833 -33.56 1.93 -10.54
C ARG A 833 -33.52 1.64 -12.03
N PHE A 834 -33.46 0.36 -12.41
CA PHE A 834 -33.46 -0.04 -13.81
C PHE A 834 -34.71 0.45 -14.55
N LEU A 835 -35.90 0.22 -14.01
CA LEU A 835 -37.17 0.59 -14.66
C LEU A 835 -37.35 2.11 -14.79
N ALA A 836 -36.76 2.90 -13.89
CA ALA A 836 -36.83 4.37 -13.91
C ALA A 836 -35.75 5.03 -14.80
N HIS A 837 -34.50 4.57 -14.76
CA HIS A 837 -33.37 5.21 -15.44
C HIS A 837 -33.07 4.63 -16.83
N VAL A 838 -33.31 3.33 -17.01
CA VAL A 838 -33.11 2.62 -18.30
C VAL A 838 -34.46 2.42 -18.99
N GLY A 839 -35.40 1.77 -18.30
CA GLY A 839 -36.70 1.38 -18.86
C GLY A 839 -36.57 0.38 -20.01
N VAL A 840 -37.70 0.08 -20.67
CA VAL A 840 -37.76 -0.79 -21.86
C VAL A 840 -38.82 -0.22 -22.83
N PRO A 841 -38.57 -0.16 -24.15
CA PRO A 841 -39.54 0.31 -25.14
C PRO A 841 -40.62 -0.76 -25.45
N GLY A 842 -41.50 -0.44 -26.40
CA GLY A 842 -42.49 -1.37 -26.95
C GLY A 842 -43.54 -1.85 -25.93
N ALA A 843 -44.13 -3.01 -26.21
CA ALA A 843 -45.09 -3.68 -25.33
C ALA A 843 -44.48 -4.07 -23.97
N ARG A 844 -43.17 -4.33 -23.92
CA ARG A 844 -42.45 -4.59 -22.66
C ARG A 844 -42.42 -3.36 -21.75
N GLY A 845 -42.47 -2.15 -22.33
CA GLY A 845 -42.67 -0.90 -21.59
C GLY A 845 -43.99 -0.80 -20.84
N ALA A 846 -45.04 -1.55 -21.22
CA ALA A 846 -46.26 -1.64 -20.43
C ALA A 846 -46.07 -2.54 -19.19
N ALA A 847 -45.47 -3.72 -19.37
CA ALA A 847 -45.12 -4.62 -18.27
C ALA A 847 -44.07 -3.99 -17.31
N ALA A 848 -43.19 -3.12 -17.81
CA ALA A 848 -42.27 -2.32 -17.00
C ALA A 848 -43.01 -1.39 -16.03
N ARG A 849 -44.06 -0.69 -16.49
CA ARG A 849 -44.91 0.17 -15.64
C ARG A 849 -45.73 -0.64 -14.63
N GLU A 850 -46.26 -1.79 -15.04
CA GLU A 850 -46.97 -2.72 -14.15
C GLU A 850 -46.05 -3.19 -13.00
N VAL A 851 -44.83 -3.65 -13.32
CA VAL A 851 -43.86 -4.09 -12.31
C VAL A 851 -43.47 -2.93 -11.39
N LEU A 852 -43.23 -1.73 -11.93
CA LEU A 852 -42.84 -0.57 -11.11
C LEU A 852 -43.93 -0.23 -10.08
N ALA A 853 -45.19 -0.10 -10.52
CA ALA A 853 -46.32 0.18 -9.63
C ALA A 853 -46.52 -0.91 -8.57
N ASN A 854 -46.38 -2.19 -8.93
CA ASN A 854 -46.48 -3.30 -7.98
C ASN A 854 -45.29 -3.35 -6.99
N LEU A 855 -44.10 -2.90 -7.39
CA LEU A 855 -42.95 -2.72 -6.49
C LEU A 855 -43.10 -1.49 -5.57
N ASP A 856 -43.86 -0.47 -5.95
CA ASP A 856 -44.18 0.66 -5.07
C ASP A 856 -45.06 0.23 -3.90
N GLY A 857 -46.09 -0.58 -4.15
CA GLY A 857 -47.03 -1.06 -3.12
C GLY A 857 -46.49 -2.08 -2.09
N ILE A 858 -45.24 -2.53 -2.21
CA ILE A 858 -44.64 -3.53 -1.31
C ILE A 858 -43.78 -2.86 -0.22
N THR A 859 -44.11 -3.13 1.04
CA THR A 859 -43.26 -2.85 2.20
C THR A 859 -41.98 -3.71 2.19
N GLN A 860 -40.89 -3.21 2.79
CA GLN A 860 -39.59 -3.88 2.78
C GLN A 860 -39.60 -5.27 3.42
N ASN A 861 -38.70 -6.13 2.96
CA ASN A 861 -38.51 -7.50 3.47
C ASN A 861 -37.04 -7.70 3.83
N SER A 862 -36.77 -8.15 5.06
CA SER A 862 -35.57 -7.84 5.85
C SER A 862 -34.23 -8.34 5.29
N ASP A 863 -34.25 -9.47 4.60
CA ASP A 863 -33.05 -10.32 4.48
C ASP A 863 -32.12 -9.85 3.36
N LEU A 864 -32.68 -9.32 2.27
CA LEU A 864 -31.91 -8.63 1.23
C LEU A 864 -31.45 -7.24 1.70
N ASP A 865 -32.20 -6.60 2.60
CA ASP A 865 -31.86 -5.30 3.17
C ASP A 865 -30.70 -5.39 4.17
N GLU A 866 -30.29 -6.57 4.64
CA GLU A 866 -29.07 -6.72 5.45
C GLU A 866 -27.80 -6.51 4.62
N LEU A 867 -27.71 -7.18 3.46
CA LEU A 867 -26.66 -6.92 2.45
C LEU A 867 -26.66 -5.45 2.00
N HIS A 868 -27.84 -4.84 1.88
CA HIS A 868 -28.00 -3.44 1.49
C HIS A 868 -27.65 -2.44 2.62
N ARG A 869 -27.71 -2.86 3.89
CA ARG A 869 -27.27 -2.08 5.08
C ARG A 869 -25.76 -2.17 5.32
N LEU A 870 -25.12 -3.30 5.00
CA LEU A 870 -23.66 -3.47 5.08
C LEU A 870 -22.91 -2.73 3.95
N ALA A 871 -23.60 -2.38 2.87
CA ALA A 871 -23.04 -1.70 1.70
C ALA A 871 -22.60 -0.26 2.01
N THR A 872 -21.30 -0.07 2.24
CA THR A 872 -20.66 1.25 2.47
C THR A 872 -20.35 1.93 1.14
N ASN A 873 -20.83 3.16 0.97
CA ASN A 873 -20.66 4.02 -0.21
C ASN A 873 -20.82 3.26 -1.55
N ASP A 874 -19.72 2.93 -2.23
CA ASP A 874 -19.72 2.32 -3.57
C ASP A 874 -19.55 0.79 -3.58
N VAL A 875 -19.47 0.15 -2.42
CA VAL A 875 -19.22 -1.30 -2.27
C VAL A 875 -20.50 -2.11 -2.02
N PHE A 876 -20.58 -3.29 -2.62
CA PHE A 876 -21.52 -4.36 -2.32
C PHE A 876 -20.77 -5.63 -1.91
N TRP A 877 -21.19 -6.23 -0.80
CA TRP A 877 -20.60 -7.47 -0.27
C TRP A 877 -21.25 -8.69 -0.93
N ASP A 878 -20.59 -9.26 -1.94
CA ASP A 878 -21.09 -10.47 -2.59
C ASP A 878 -20.48 -11.72 -1.93
N GLU A 879 -21.22 -12.82 -1.94
CA GLU A 879 -20.87 -14.05 -1.20
C GLU A 879 -20.05 -15.01 -2.06
N ILE A 880 -19.05 -15.69 -1.50
CA ILE A 880 -18.26 -16.70 -2.19
C ILE A 880 -19.11 -17.97 -2.32
N ALA A 881 -19.30 -18.46 -3.55
CA ALA A 881 -20.06 -19.67 -3.82
C ALA A 881 -19.17 -20.92 -3.93
N GLU A 882 -17.95 -20.78 -4.45
CA GLU A 882 -17.06 -21.89 -4.79
C GLU A 882 -15.61 -21.40 -4.93
N ILE A 883 -14.65 -22.17 -4.42
CA ILE A 883 -13.20 -21.98 -4.63
C ILE A 883 -12.64 -23.31 -5.13
N THR A 884 -11.76 -23.32 -6.12
CA THR A 884 -11.18 -24.56 -6.68
C THR A 884 -9.79 -24.30 -7.26
N SER A 885 -8.79 -25.12 -6.91
CA SER A 885 -7.47 -25.07 -7.57
C SER A 885 -7.59 -25.47 -9.04
N ILE A 886 -6.91 -24.73 -9.91
CA ILE A 886 -6.75 -25.02 -11.34
C ILE A 886 -5.31 -25.39 -11.70
N GLY A 887 -4.44 -25.63 -10.70
CA GLY A 887 -3.04 -25.99 -10.87
C GLY A 887 -2.12 -24.79 -11.18
N GLU A 888 -0.95 -25.07 -11.75
CA GLU A 888 0.07 -24.04 -12.01
C GLU A 888 -0.17 -23.24 -13.30
N HIS A 889 -0.32 -21.92 -13.18
CA HIS A 889 -0.45 -20.99 -14.30
C HIS A 889 0.55 -19.83 -14.20
N ASP A 890 0.83 -19.18 -15.32
CA ASP A 890 1.64 -17.97 -15.34
C ASP A 890 0.84 -16.80 -14.73
N VAL A 891 1.42 -16.17 -13.71
CA VAL A 891 0.77 -15.13 -12.92
C VAL A 891 1.48 -13.79 -13.02
N TYR A 892 0.69 -12.75 -12.86
CA TYR A 892 1.00 -11.35 -13.07
C TYR A 892 0.54 -10.54 -11.86
N ASP A 893 1.12 -9.37 -11.69
CA ASP A 893 0.83 -8.47 -10.58
C ASP A 893 0.94 -7.03 -11.11
N GLY A 894 0.22 -6.11 -10.49
CA GLY A 894 -0.08 -4.78 -11.03
C GLY A 894 -0.08 -3.72 -9.94
N THR A 895 0.48 -2.55 -10.26
CA THR A 895 0.81 -1.52 -9.26
C THR A 895 0.01 -0.24 -9.46
N VAL A 896 -0.62 0.24 -8.39
CA VAL A 896 -1.36 1.52 -8.37
C VAL A 896 -0.84 2.41 -7.22
N PRO A 897 -0.53 3.70 -7.43
CA PRO A 897 0.03 4.56 -6.39
C PRO A 897 -1.07 5.21 -5.54
N GLY A 898 -0.83 5.33 -4.24
CA GLY A 898 -1.70 6.07 -3.30
C GLY A 898 -2.95 5.33 -2.83
N THR A 899 -3.23 4.13 -3.34
CA THR A 899 -4.30 3.23 -2.87
C THR A 899 -3.80 1.78 -2.86
N HIS A 900 -4.16 1.01 -1.84
CA HIS A 900 -3.66 -0.37 -1.63
C HIS A 900 -4.38 -1.44 -2.48
N ASN A 901 -5.12 -1.05 -3.52
CA ASN A 901 -5.98 -1.96 -4.29
C ASN A 901 -6.34 -1.44 -5.70
N PHE A 902 -6.99 -2.30 -6.49
CA PHE A 902 -7.67 -1.99 -7.76
C PHE A 902 -8.85 -2.97 -7.98
N VAL A 903 -9.74 -2.66 -8.94
CA VAL A 903 -10.86 -3.52 -9.30
C VAL A 903 -10.47 -4.51 -10.42
N ALA A 904 -10.54 -5.81 -10.12
CA ALA A 904 -10.22 -6.92 -11.02
C ALA A 904 -11.39 -7.92 -11.13
N GLN A 905 -11.82 -8.26 -12.35
CA GLN A 905 -13.04 -9.05 -12.65
C GLN A 905 -14.30 -8.57 -11.88
N GLY A 906 -14.37 -7.27 -11.55
CA GLY A 906 -15.43 -6.69 -10.73
C GLY A 906 -15.38 -7.03 -9.24
N ILE A 907 -14.20 -7.37 -8.70
CA ILE A 907 -13.92 -7.64 -7.27
C ILE A 907 -12.74 -6.74 -6.83
N SER A 908 -12.72 -6.32 -5.55
CA SER A 908 -11.61 -5.54 -4.98
C SER A 908 -10.39 -6.42 -4.69
N ALA A 909 -9.26 -6.13 -5.35
CA ALA A 909 -8.02 -6.89 -5.29
C ALA A 909 -6.87 -6.04 -4.72
N HIS A 910 -6.04 -6.61 -3.84
CA HIS A 910 -4.93 -5.88 -3.20
C HIS A 910 -3.75 -5.62 -4.16
N ASN A 911 -2.98 -4.59 -3.85
CA ASN A 911 -1.82 -4.08 -4.60
C ASN A 911 -0.47 -4.69 -4.10
N SER A 912 0.59 -4.62 -4.89
CA SER A 912 1.92 -5.16 -4.53
C SER A 912 2.67 -4.27 -3.52
N LEU A 913 3.35 -4.87 -2.54
CA LEU A 913 3.93 -4.17 -1.37
C LEU A 913 5.27 -3.45 -1.61
N GLU A 914 6.11 -3.89 -2.55
CA GLU A 914 7.53 -3.52 -2.59
C GLU A 914 7.84 -2.10 -3.12
N GLN A 915 6.86 -1.20 -3.15
CA GLN A 915 6.87 -0.07 -4.09
C GLN A 915 7.76 1.10 -3.70
N ASP A 916 7.71 1.56 -2.44
CA ASP A 916 8.40 2.80 -2.03
C ASP A 916 9.93 2.70 -2.10
N ALA A 917 10.47 1.48 -1.96
CA ALA A 917 11.88 1.20 -2.11
C ALA A 917 12.41 1.57 -3.51
N ASP A 918 13.54 2.27 -3.56
CA ASP A 918 14.29 2.51 -4.80
C ASP A 918 15.19 1.33 -5.15
N MET A 919 15.61 0.58 -4.13
CA MET A 919 16.54 -0.53 -4.26
C MET A 919 16.10 -1.71 -3.37
N VAL A 920 16.16 -2.93 -3.91
CA VAL A 920 15.88 -4.17 -3.18
C VAL A 920 17.05 -5.13 -3.38
N MET A 921 17.68 -5.50 -2.27
CA MET A 921 18.76 -6.48 -2.20
C MET A 921 18.24 -7.74 -1.49
N LEU A 922 18.39 -8.90 -2.10
CA LEU A 922 17.99 -10.19 -1.54
C LEU A 922 19.25 -11.00 -1.25
N LEU A 923 19.35 -11.58 -0.06
CA LEU A 923 20.48 -12.41 0.33
C LEU A 923 20.18 -13.88 0.05
N HIS A 924 20.97 -14.49 -0.83
CA HIS A 924 20.98 -15.93 -1.05
C HIS A 924 22.28 -16.56 -0.54
N ARG A 925 22.17 -17.74 0.05
CA ARG A 925 23.30 -18.59 0.45
C ARG A 925 23.01 -20.02 0.02
N PRO A 926 23.70 -20.57 -0.98
CA PRO A 926 23.55 -21.98 -1.37
C PRO A 926 23.84 -22.91 -0.20
N ASP A 927 24.91 -22.62 0.55
CA ASP A 927 25.39 -23.38 1.72
C ASP A 927 24.40 -23.43 2.92
N ALA A 928 23.36 -22.59 2.89
CA ALA A 928 22.28 -22.61 3.88
C ALA A 928 21.21 -23.68 3.59
N PHE A 929 21.14 -24.16 2.35
CA PHE A 929 20.16 -25.16 1.90
C PHE A 929 20.77 -26.53 1.62
N ASP A 930 22.00 -26.56 1.10
CA ASP A 930 22.82 -27.77 0.99
C ASP A 930 24.23 -27.46 1.54
N ARG A 931 24.70 -28.24 2.51
CA ARG A 931 26.00 -28.01 3.16
C ARG A 931 27.19 -28.46 2.33
N ASP A 932 26.96 -29.35 1.37
CA ASP A 932 27.99 -29.90 0.50
C ASP A 932 27.96 -29.21 -0.89
N ASP A 933 27.24 -28.09 -1.02
CA ASP A 933 27.23 -27.23 -2.22
C ASP A 933 28.66 -26.77 -2.57
N PRO A 934 29.09 -26.85 -3.85
CA PRO A 934 30.43 -26.48 -4.27
C PRO A 934 30.78 -25.00 -4.06
N ARG A 935 29.78 -24.13 -3.78
CA ARG A 935 29.92 -22.71 -3.43
C ARG A 935 29.95 -22.49 -1.91
N GLY A 936 30.25 -23.52 -1.10
CA GLY A 936 30.30 -23.44 0.36
C GLY A 936 31.20 -22.31 0.86
N GLY A 937 30.60 -21.26 1.45
CA GLY A 937 31.29 -20.03 1.87
C GLY A 937 30.97 -18.80 1.02
N GLU A 938 30.25 -18.94 -0.11
CA GLU A 938 29.76 -17.85 -0.94
C GLU A 938 28.30 -17.49 -0.63
N ALA A 939 27.95 -16.23 -0.83
CA ALA A 939 26.60 -15.71 -0.84
C ALA A 939 26.38 -14.82 -2.07
N ASP A 940 25.16 -14.79 -2.60
CA ASP A 940 24.77 -13.84 -3.65
C ASP A 940 24.01 -12.68 -3.01
N ILE A 941 24.48 -11.44 -3.23
CA ILE A 941 23.67 -10.23 -3.06
C ILE A 941 22.94 -10.00 -4.39
N ILE A 942 21.66 -10.38 -4.42
CA ILE A 942 20.79 -10.27 -5.59
C ILE A 942 20.12 -8.89 -5.55
N LEU A 943 20.60 -7.96 -6.37
CA LEU A 943 20.00 -6.64 -6.59
C LEU A 943 18.75 -6.81 -7.47
N GLY A 944 17.66 -7.27 -6.88
CA GLY A 944 16.41 -7.63 -7.57
C GLY A 944 15.56 -6.45 -8.04
N LYS A 945 15.75 -5.26 -7.45
CA LYS A 945 15.12 -4.00 -7.89
C LYS A 945 16.14 -2.87 -7.77
N HIS A 946 16.23 -2.02 -8.80
CA HIS A 946 17.00 -0.79 -8.77
C HIS A 946 16.28 0.24 -9.66
N ARG A 947 15.85 1.37 -9.09
CA ARG A 947 15.14 2.43 -9.85
C ARG A 947 16.05 3.27 -10.74
N ASN A 948 17.33 3.42 -10.35
CA ASN A 948 18.25 4.40 -10.92
C ASN A 948 19.40 3.77 -11.75
N GLY A 949 19.37 2.45 -11.96
CA GLY A 949 20.44 1.72 -12.63
C GLY A 949 20.09 0.24 -12.84
N PRO A 950 21.06 -0.59 -13.28
CA PRO A 950 20.81 -2.00 -13.59
C PRO A 950 20.63 -2.86 -12.32
N THR A 951 19.95 -3.99 -12.51
CA THR A 951 19.90 -5.12 -11.56
C THR A 951 21.05 -6.09 -11.82
N ALA A 952 21.55 -6.75 -10.76
CA ALA A 952 22.73 -7.61 -10.84
C ALA A 952 22.76 -8.65 -9.69
N ASN A 953 23.61 -9.68 -9.83
CA ASN A 953 23.92 -10.62 -8.76
C ASN A 953 25.41 -10.48 -8.42
N ILE A 954 25.72 -9.99 -7.23
CA ILE A 954 27.10 -9.79 -6.75
C ILE A 954 27.47 -10.98 -5.85
N THR A 955 28.54 -11.69 -6.16
CA THR A 955 29.03 -12.79 -5.33
C THR A 955 29.96 -12.26 -4.24
N VAL A 956 29.71 -12.63 -2.98
CA VAL A 956 30.52 -12.25 -1.83
C VAL A 956 30.87 -13.47 -0.98
N ALA A 957 32.05 -13.50 -0.37
CA ALA A 957 32.38 -14.55 0.58
C ALA A 957 31.78 -14.21 1.96
N HIS A 958 31.04 -15.15 2.56
CA HIS A 958 30.44 -14.97 3.88
C HIS A 958 31.35 -15.51 4.99
N GLN A 959 31.72 -14.63 5.92
CA GLN A 959 32.54 -14.95 7.08
C GLN A 959 31.70 -14.76 8.35
N LEU A 960 30.54 -15.42 8.40
CA LEU A 960 29.54 -15.25 9.46
C LEU A 960 30.04 -15.65 10.86
N HIS A 961 31.10 -16.46 10.95
CA HIS A 961 31.82 -16.70 12.22
C HIS A 961 32.54 -15.46 12.76
N PHE A 962 32.86 -14.49 11.90
CA PHE A 962 33.29 -13.13 12.20
C PHE A 962 32.15 -12.09 12.02
N SER A 963 30.89 -12.52 11.89
CA SER A 963 29.71 -11.66 11.69
C SER A 963 29.80 -10.67 10.51
N ARG A 964 30.33 -11.11 9.37
CA ARG A 964 30.57 -10.24 8.21
C ARG A 964 30.50 -10.96 6.87
N PHE A 965 30.24 -10.23 5.80
CA PHE A 965 30.55 -10.59 4.41
C PHE A 965 31.84 -9.86 3.95
N THR A 966 32.37 -10.24 2.80
CA THR A 966 33.54 -9.60 2.18
C THR A 966 33.54 -9.83 0.67
N ASN A 967 34.14 -8.90 -0.08
CA ASN A 967 34.45 -9.10 -1.50
C ASN A 967 35.18 -10.43 -1.72
N MET A 968 34.93 -11.05 -2.87
CA MET A 968 35.75 -12.15 -3.38
C MET A 968 37.18 -11.66 -3.66
N ALA A 969 38.15 -12.57 -3.66
CA ALA A 969 39.50 -12.26 -4.13
C ALA A 969 39.50 -12.17 -5.66
N ARG A 970 39.95 -11.03 -6.20
CA ARG A 970 40.32 -10.86 -7.62
C ARG A 970 41.72 -11.44 -7.86
#